data_AF-A0AAV2PMP0-F1
#
_entry.id   AF-A0AAV2PMP0-F1
#
_cell.length_a   1.000
_cell.length_b   1.000
_cell.length_c   1.000
_cell.angle_alpha   90.00
_cell.angle_beta   90.00
_cell.angle_gamma   90.00
#
_symmetry.space_group_name_H-M   'P 1'
#
loop_
_entity.id
_entity.type
_entity.pdbx_description
1 polymer ?
#
loop_
_entity_poly.entity_id
_entity_poly.type
_entity_poly.pdbx_seq_one_letter_code
_entity_poly.pdbx_strand_id
1 'polypeptide(L)'
;VAGMERDWPEGRGIYHNAEKTFLVWVNEEDQLRIISMQKGGDVRGVFERLARGIKAVGDSVKTESGKEFALDSKYGYIHSCPTNLGTGMRASVHVDLPGWTAAGLPALQKRCEELKVQPRGTRGESGGQTGCTYDISNKHRLGYSEVELVQCMIDGVNKLYAEDLELQKKGGSAPSGGGTAFPDIKSKHSLVAKHVTKERWDKLSGHVTKTSGFTLAKAIACAVDFDNQHCGIYAGDWDSYKDFAEVFDPLIQEYHGIKPDAMHTSDMDISKIQGNIKDGVPVHSVRIRVGRSIDGFGLSPGITKDQRLGVENLMKTAFTKLSGDLSGKYFPLTGMDEKVRQQLVDDHFLFMSGDKNLQVAGMERDWPEGRGIYHNAEKSFLVWVNEEDQLRIISMQKGGDVKGVFERLARGIKAVGDTVKAESGKDFALDPKYGYIHSCPTNLGTGMRASVHVDLPGWTAAGLPTLQKRCEELKVQPRGTRGESGGQTGITYDISNKHRLGYSEVQLVQCMIDGVNALYTEDLELCKKHNVAPPVAAGPPFPNIKSKHSLVAKHVTKERWQKLGGHVTKTAGFTLAKAIACAVEFDNQHCGIYAGDCDSYKDFAEVFDPIIQEYHGIKPDAVHTSDMAVSKVTGNINEDAPVNSVRIRVGRSISGFGLSPGITKEQRVAVENLMKSAFTKLTGDLEGKYYPLTGMDEKVRQQLVDDHFLFMSGDANLKVAGMERDWPEGRGIFHNAAKTFLVWVNEEDQLRIISMQSGGDVKKVFERLVQGVRMVGDSVEAECGKDFAYDPKYGYVHSCPTNLGTGMRASVHVDLPGWTAEGLEALQKRCEELKLQPRGTRGESGGQTGCTYDISNKHRLGYSEVQLVQCMIDGVNTLYKEDIDLQKKHNIKPFPKFKSKNSMVAKYLTRDMWSKLCDVETKTSKFTIEKAIACALKFDNQATGIFAGDWDSYKDFSVLFDPIIQEYHNIKPDTVHKSDLNANNLKGNVNTEFPVNSVRVRVGRSLAGFGLSAAITKEERLQVEDILKKALSKLSGDLGGSYLSLVGMDPSMQQQLVKDHFLFATGDETFKVAGMARDWPEGRGIYLNNDKTFIVWVNEEDHMCIISMEKGGDVKRVFERLSRGIMAIEEAIKGESGKEFAFDEKYGYIHSCPTNLGTGMRASVHINLPGYAADGIAALQKRCKSLNVEPRSVHGEAGKMEGVTFDISNKHRLGYSELQLIQTMVNGVNTLCAMDLVLQKKHNR
;
A
#
# COMPACT_ATOMS: atom_id res chain seq x y z
N VAL A 1 9.87 15.34 36.64
CA VAL A 1 9.32 14.46 35.59
C VAL A 1 10.51 13.82 34.88
N ALA A 2 10.57 12.48 34.78
CA ALA A 2 11.78 11.71 34.44
C ALA A 2 12.27 11.82 32.97
N GLY A 3 11.92 12.89 32.24
CA GLY A 3 12.39 13.13 30.87
C GLY A 3 11.88 12.16 29.80
N MET A 4 11.05 11.18 30.16
CA MET A 4 10.55 10.11 29.26
C MET A 4 9.59 10.60 28.16
N GLU A 5 9.24 11.88 28.09
CA GLU A 5 8.38 12.46 27.03
C GLU A 5 9.15 13.44 26.12
N ARG A 6 10.47 13.56 26.26
CA ARG A 6 11.26 14.38 25.32
C ARG A 6 11.08 13.84 23.90
N ASP A 7 10.81 14.77 22.99
CA ASP A 7 10.73 14.56 21.55
C ASP A 7 9.59 13.62 21.09
N TRP A 8 8.49 13.50 21.85
CA TRP A 8 7.32 12.74 21.41
C TRP A 8 6.69 13.34 20.13
N PRO A 9 6.41 12.54 19.07
CA PRO A 9 6.52 11.08 18.96
C PRO A 9 7.79 10.57 18.24
N GLU A 10 8.79 11.42 17.99
CA GLU A 10 9.98 11.10 17.19
C GLU A 10 10.78 9.92 17.79
N GLY A 11 11.20 9.00 16.91
CA GLY A 11 11.99 7.82 17.30
C GLY A 11 11.21 6.69 17.98
N ARG A 12 9.88 6.78 18.12
CA ARG A 12 9.02 5.73 18.72
C ARG A 12 8.27 4.94 17.66
N GLY A 13 8.02 3.66 17.93
CA GLY A 13 7.33 2.79 16.98
C GLY A 13 6.76 1.53 17.62
N ILE A 14 5.77 0.94 16.96
CA ILE A 14 5.19 -0.36 17.33
C ILE A 14 5.24 -1.28 16.12
N TYR A 15 5.88 -2.43 16.30
CA TYR A 15 5.77 -3.56 15.38
C TYR A 15 4.79 -4.59 15.96
N HIS A 16 4.01 -5.24 15.10
CA HIS A 16 3.27 -6.45 15.45
C HIS A 16 3.24 -7.42 14.26
N ASN A 17 3.20 -8.73 14.51
CA ASN A 17 2.92 -9.72 13.47
C ASN A 17 1.46 -9.62 12.98
N ALA A 18 1.13 -10.29 11.87
CA ALA A 18 -0.21 -10.25 11.27
C ALA A 18 -1.32 -10.67 12.25
N GLU A 19 -1.04 -11.65 13.10
CA GLU A 19 -2.00 -12.20 14.07
C GLU A 19 -2.09 -11.35 15.35
N LYS A 20 -1.26 -10.31 15.50
CA LYS A 20 -1.14 -9.47 16.72
C LYS A 20 -0.87 -10.29 17.99
N THR A 21 -0.16 -11.40 17.85
CA THR A 21 0.23 -12.31 18.94
C THR A 21 1.69 -12.10 19.37
N PHE A 22 2.46 -11.31 18.63
CA PHE A 22 3.80 -10.87 18.96
C PHE A 22 3.97 -9.38 18.60
N LEU A 23 4.43 -8.58 19.55
CA LEU A 23 4.59 -7.13 19.40
C LEU A 23 5.95 -6.68 19.93
N VAL A 24 6.49 -5.61 19.34
CA VAL A 24 7.68 -4.92 19.83
C VAL A 24 7.39 -3.43 19.89
N TRP A 25 7.49 -2.83 21.07
CA TRP A 25 7.38 -1.38 21.25
C TRP A 25 8.77 -0.80 21.39
N VAL A 26 9.07 0.24 20.61
CA VAL A 26 10.39 0.89 20.54
C VAL A 26 10.33 2.24 21.24
N ASN A 27 11.30 2.48 22.12
CA ASN A 27 11.46 3.70 22.89
C ASN A 27 10.16 4.08 23.65
N GLU A 28 9.67 3.17 24.50
CA GLU A 28 8.51 3.41 25.39
C GLU A 28 8.98 3.84 26.78
N GLU A 29 8.97 2.94 27.78
CA GLU A 29 9.62 3.11 29.10
C GLU A 29 11.13 2.78 29.02
N ASP A 30 11.47 1.78 28.20
CA ASP A 30 12.82 1.34 27.86
C ASP A 30 12.99 1.37 26.32
N GLN A 31 14.21 1.10 25.83
CA GLN A 31 14.50 1.07 24.39
C GLN A 31 13.62 0.06 23.64
N LEU A 32 13.32 -1.10 24.25
CA LEU A 32 12.49 -2.16 23.66
C LEU A 32 11.59 -2.81 24.71
N ARG A 33 10.31 -3.00 24.37
CA ARG A 33 9.37 -3.88 25.09
C ARG A 33 8.86 -4.95 24.13
N ILE A 34 9.23 -6.21 24.37
CA ILE A 34 8.90 -7.35 23.51
C ILE A 34 7.77 -8.15 24.17
N ILE A 35 6.66 -8.36 23.46
CA ILE A 35 5.42 -8.90 24.01
C ILE A 35 4.97 -10.08 23.15
N SER A 36 4.60 -11.19 23.78
CA SER A 36 3.88 -12.30 23.15
C SER A 36 2.59 -12.52 23.93
N MET A 37 1.46 -12.64 23.24
CA MET A 37 0.15 -12.81 23.86
C MET A 37 -0.80 -13.59 22.95
N GLN A 38 -1.77 -14.29 23.54
CA GLN A 38 -2.89 -14.91 22.82
C GLN A 38 -4.07 -15.13 23.78
N LYS A 39 -5.26 -15.38 23.25
CA LYS A 39 -6.41 -15.82 24.06
C LYS A 39 -6.28 -17.32 24.39
N GLY A 40 -6.65 -17.70 25.60
CA GLY A 40 -6.61 -19.09 26.08
C GLY A 40 -5.45 -19.38 27.04
N GLY A 41 -5.43 -20.60 27.59
CA GLY A 41 -4.48 -21.02 28.64
C GLY A 41 -3.17 -21.62 28.14
N ASP A 42 -2.85 -21.53 26.85
CA ASP A 42 -1.60 -22.05 26.29
C ASP A 42 -0.41 -21.12 26.60
N VAL A 43 -0.03 -21.08 27.88
CA VAL A 43 1.11 -20.29 28.38
C VAL A 43 2.42 -20.75 27.72
N ARG A 44 2.55 -22.06 27.45
CA ARG A 44 3.72 -22.64 26.81
C ARG A 44 3.93 -22.10 25.40
N GLY A 45 2.90 -22.13 24.55
CA GLY A 45 2.99 -21.59 23.19
C GLY A 45 3.27 -20.09 23.15
N VAL A 46 2.71 -19.34 24.10
CA VAL A 46 3.03 -17.90 24.27
C VAL A 46 4.51 -17.69 24.62
N PHE A 47 5.03 -18.45 25.59
CA PHE A 47 6.41 -18.35 26.05
C PHE A 47 7.42 -18.82 24.98
N GLU A 48 7.16 -19.93 24.31
CA GLU A 48 8.00 -20.41 23.21
C GLU A 48 8.08 -19.40 22.06
N ARG A 49 6.95 -18.74 21.74
CA ARG A 49 6.92 -17.65 20.76
C ARG A 49 7.72 -16.43 21.24
N LEU A 50 7.61 -16.05 22.51
CA LEU A 50 8.39 -14.96 23.09
C LEU A 50 9.88 -15.24 23.03
N ALA A 51 10.33 -16.43 23.43
CA ALA A 51 11.73 -16.82 23.43
C ALA A 51 12.35 -16.77 22.02
N ARG A 52 11.64 -17.31 21.01
CA ARG A 52 12.07 -17.20 19.61
C ARG A 52 12.15 -15.75 19.14
N GLY A 53 11.17 -14.94 19.51
CA GLY A 53 11.10 -13.52 19.16
C GLY A 53 12.22 -12.70 19.76
N ILE A 54 12.51 -12.86 21.06
CA ILE A 54 13.62 -12.17 21.75
C ILE A 54 14.95 -12.51 21.07
N LYS A 55 15.19 -13.78 20.75
CA LYS A 55 16.41 -14.19 20.04
C LYS A 55 16.52 -13.53 18.66
N ALA A 56 15.45 -13.55 17.87
CA ALA A 56 15.45 -12.95 16.54
C ALA A 56 15.70 -11.43 16.58
N VAL A 57 15.09 -10.73 17.54
CA VAL A 57 15.32 -9.29 17.74
C VAL A 57 16.77 -9.03 18.19
N GLY A 58 17.28 -9.81 19.14
CA GLY A 58 18.68 -9.68 19.60
C GLY A 58 19.70 -9.93 18.49
N ASP A 59 19.51 -10.99 17.70
CA ASP A 59 20.37 -11.30 16.54
C ASP A 59 20.35 -10.17 15.51
N SER A 60 19.17 -9.57 15.26
CA SER A 60 19.02 -8.43 14.36
C SER A 60 19.72 -7.18 14.89
N VAL A 61 19.54 -6.83 16.18
CA VAL A 61 20.21 -5.67 16.80
C VAL A 61 21.72 -5.83 16.73
N LYS A 62 22.24 -7.05 17.00
CA LYS A 62 23.67 -7.34 16.88
C LYS A 62 24.19 -7.22 15.45
N THR A 63 23.42 -7.69 14.47
CA THR A 63 23.81 -7.64 13.05
C THR A 63 23.84 -6.20 12.53
N GLU A 64 22.81 -5.41 12.84
CA GLU A 64 22.65 -4.05 12.29
C GLU A 64 23.50 -3.00 13.02
N SER A 65 23.68 -3.13 14.34
CA SER A 65 24.34 -2.10 15.16
C SER A 65 25.69 -2.52 15.75
N GLY A 66 26.03 -3.82 15.69
CA GLY A 66 27.18 -4.38 16.41
C GLY A 66 27.02 -4.36 17.94
N LYS A 67 25.83 -4.07 18.48
CA LYS A 67 25.53 -4.00 19.92
C LYS A 67 24.64 -5.16 20.37
N GLU A 68 24.73 -5.52 21.64
CA GLU A 68 23.89 -6.56 22.26
C GLU A 68 22.98 -5.94 23.33
N PHE A 69 21.99 -6.70 23.80
CA PHE A 69 21.17 -6.28 24.93
C PHE A 69 22.04 -6.11 26.18
N ALA A 70 21.83 -5.00 26.89
CA ALA A 70 22.59 -4.68 28.09
C ALA A 70 22.32 -5.72 29.18
N LEU A 71 23.35 -6.47 29.55
CA LEU A 71 23.30 -7.54 30.53
C LEU A 71 24.45 -7.34 31.53
N ASP A 72 24.12 -7.33 32.82
CA ASP A 72 25.07 -7.30 33.92
C ASP A 72 25.06 -8.64 34.66
N SER A 73 26.22 -9.11 35.09
CA SER A 73 26.37 -10.42 35.74
C SER A 73 25.72 -10.52 37.12
N LYS A 74 25.50 -9.38 37.80
CA LYS A 74 24.84 -9.30 39.11
C LYS A 74 23.38 -8.92 38.98
N TYR A 75 23.04 -8.00 38.06
CA TYR A 75 21.71 -7.40 37.97
C TYR A 75 20.86 -7.94 36.81
N GLY A 76 21.38 -8.82 35.95
CA GLY A 76 20.66 -9.34 34.78
C GLY A 76 20.50 -8.28 33.69
N TYR A 77 19.41 -8.36 32.92
CA TYR A 77 19.08 -7.37 31.90
C TYR A 77 18.85 -5.99 32.54
N ILE A 78 19.47 -4.98 31.95
CA ILE A 78 19.47 -3.62 32.50
C ILE A 78 18.28 -2.83 31.94
N HIS A 79 17.49 -2.27 32.86
CA HIS A 79 16.28 -1.49 32.57
C HIS A 79 16.35 -0.12 33.27
N SER A 80 15.62 0.85 32.73
CA SER A 80 15.53 2.22 33.27
C SER A 80 14.82 2.26 34.63
N CYS A 81 13.90 1.33 34.87
CA CYS A 81 13.23 1.15 36.17
C CYS A 81 13.91 0.06 37.00
N PRO A 82 14.44 0.35 38.21
CA PRO A 82 15.12 -0.65 39.04
C PRO A 82 14.28 -1.88 39.40
N THR A 83 12.95 -1.77 39.38
CA THR A 83 12.05 -2.90 39.65
C THR A 83 11.99 -3.92 38.50
N ASN A 84 12.49 -3.56 37.31
CA ASN A 84 12.55 -4.44 36.13
C ASN A 84 13.90 -5.16 35.98
N LEU A 85 14.89 -4.90 36.84
CA LEU A 85 16.19 -5.61 36.81
C LEU A 85 16.01 -7.14 36.99
N GLY A 86 16.91 -7.91 36.39
CA GLY A 86 16.88 -9.37 36.37
C GLY A 86 16.52 -9.90 34.98
N THR A 87 15.42 -10.64 34.86
CA THR A 87 14.93 -11.12 33.54
C THR A 87 14.18 -10.05 32.75
N GLY A 88 13.75 -8.95 33.39
CA GLY A 88 12.80 -7.99 32.81
C GLY A 88 11.41 -8.56 32.52
N MET A 89 11.18 -9.86 32.76
CA MET A 89 9.99 -10.55 32.28
C MET A 89 8.80 -10.40 33.23
N ARG A 90 7.64 -10.07 32.65
CA ARG A 90 6.33 -10.15 33.31
C ARG A 90 5.48 -11.20 32.60
N ALA A 91 5.36 -12.37 33.21
CA ALA A 91 4.41 -13.40 32.82
C ALA A 91 3.09 -13.15 33.58
N SER A 92 1.98 -13.15 32.85
CA SER A 92 0.67 -12.94 33.49
C SER A 92 -0.47 -13.65 32.75
N VAL A 93 -1.55 -13.90 33.50
CA VAL A 93 -2.79 -14.52 33.01
C VAL A 93 -3.98 -13.73 33.56
N HIS A 94 -4.90 -13.37 32.67
CA HIS A 94 -6.22 -12.89 33.06
C HIS A 94 -7.07 -14.09 33.46
N VAL A 95 -7.51 -14.14 34.73
CA VAL A 95 -8.31 -15.24 35.29
C VAL A 95 -9.48 -14.70 36.11
N ASP A 96 -10.64 -15.32 35.96
CA ASP A 96 -11.83 -15.03 36.75
C ASP A 96 -11.76 -15.77 38.09
N LEU A 97 -11.81 -15.00 39.18
CA LEU A 97 -11.75 -15.50 40.56
C LEU A 97 -12.93 -14.97 41.40
N PRO A 98 -14.18 -15.33 41.07
CA PRO A 98 -15.37 -14.81 41.75
C PRO A 98 -15.47 -15.20 43.23
N GLY A 99 -14.95 -16.37 43.63
CA GLY A 99 -14.89 -16.77 45.04
C GLY A 99 -13.97 -15.86 45.87
N TRP A 100 -12.82 -15.48 45.32
CA TRP A 100 -11.88 -14.52 45.89
C TRP A 100 -12.41 -13.08 45.82
N THR A 101 -13.13 -12.73 44.76
CA THR A 101 -13.85 -11.44 44.69
C THR A 101 -14.85 -11.33 45.84
N ALA A 102 -15.60 -12.39 46.13
CA ALA A 102 -16.51 -12.44 47.27
C ALA A 102 -15.79 -12.42 48.63
N ALA A 103 -14.60 -13.04 48.73
CA ALA A 103 -13.76 -13.02 49.93
C ALA A 103 -13.06 -11.66 50.16
N GLY A 104 -12.96 -10.82 49.14
CA GLY A 104 -12.43 -9.45 49.19
C GLY A 104 -10.98 -9.30 48.69
N LEU A 105 -10.70 -8.17 48.04
CA LEU A 105 -9.39 -7.88 47.42
C LEU A 105 -8.20 -7.94 48.39
N PRO A 106 -8.27 -7.47 49.65
CA PRO A 106 -7.15 -7.61 50.59
C PRO A 106 -6.79 -9.08 50.89
N ALA A 107 -7.79 -9.97 50.93
CA ALA A 107 -7.57 -11.39 51.15
C ALA A 107 -6.88 -12.03 49.94
N LEU A 108 -7.33 -11.69 48.72
CA LEU A 108 -6.68 -12.13 47.47
C LEU A 108 -5.25 -11.61 47.37
N GLN A 109 -5.00 -10.33 47.69
CA GLN A 109 -3.65 -9.75 47.69
C GLN A 109 -2.71 -10.47 48.66
N LYS A 110 -3.17 -10.73 49.89
CA LYS A 110 -2.39 -11.50 50.87
C LYS A 110 -2.09 -12.92 50.35
N ARG A 111 -3.08 -13.58 49.73
CA ARG A 111 -2.88 -14.94 49.23
C ARG A 111 -1.92 -14.98 48.04
N CYS A 112 -2.04 -14.03 47.11
CA CYS A 112 -1.10 -13.87 46.01
C CYS A 112 0.34 -13.65 46.50
N GLU A 113 0.51 -12.84 47.56
CA GLU A 113 1.82 -12.59 48.19
C GLU A 113 2.47 -13.90 48.69
N GLU A 114 1.69 -14.76 49.37
CA GLU A 114 2.16 -16.08 49.83
C GLU A 114 2.55 -17.00 48.66
N LEU A 115 1.88 -16.85 47.51
CA LEU A 115 2.15 -17.60 46.28
C LEU A 115 3.20 -16.93 45.39
N LYS A 116 3.83 -15.83 45.85
CA LYS A 116 4.84 -15.04 45.11
C LYS A 116 4.34 -14.47 43.77
N VAL A 117 3.03 -14.33 43.62
CA VAL A 117 2.35 -13.66 42.50
C VAL A 117 1.67 -12.38 43.00
N GLN A 118 1.12 -11.58 42.11
CA GLN A 118 0.40 -10.36 42.49
C GLN A 118 -0.84 -10.16 41.60
N PRO A 119 -1.99 -9.72 42.17
CA PRO A 119 -3.18 -9.40 41.40
C PRO A 119 -3.16 -7.93 40.96
N ARG A 120 -3.51 -7.69 39.69
CA ARG A 120 -3.64 -6.35 39.10
C ARG A 120 -4.96 -6.22 38.34
N GLY A 121 -5.34 -4.98 38.03
CA GLY A 121 -6.49 -4.74 37.17
C GLY A 121 -6.18 -5.05 35.72
N THR A 122 -7.22 -5.44 34.98
CA THR A 122 -7.19 -5.85 33.56
C THR A 122 -6.70 -4.78 32.57
N ARG A 123 -6.36 -3.57 33.04
CA ARG A 123 -5.88 -2.42 32.23
C ARG A 123 -4.47 -1.94 32.63
N GLY A 124 -3.69 -2.73 33.35
CA GLY A 124 -2.30 -2.40 33.74
C GLY A 124 -2.14 -2.01 35.22
N GLU A 125 -0.92 -1.58 35.60
CA GLU A 125 -0.52 -1.35 37.01
C GLU A 125 -1.37 -0.31 37.76
N SER A 126 -2.06 0.58 37.04
CA SER A 126 -2.93 1.63 37.62
C SER A 126 -4.41 1.45 37.25
N GLY A 127 -4.77 0.36 36.55
CA GLY A 127 -6.13 0.10 36.09
C GLY A 127 -6.97 -0.64 37.14
N GLY A 128 -8.27 -0.33 37.22
CA GLY A 128 -9.23 -1.11 38.02
C GLY A 128 -9.46 -2.51 37.45
N GLN A 129 -9.87 -3.45 38.30
CA GLN A 129 -10.36 -4.77 37.89
C GLN A 129 -11.71 -4.66 37.17
N THR A 130 -11.98 -5.58 36.24
CA THR A 130 -13.27 -5.66 35.55
C THR A 130 -14.03 -6.86 36.09
N GLY A 131 -15.06 -6.64 36.90
CA GLY A 131 -15.83 -7.72 37.53
C GLY A 131 -14.98 -8.56 38.49
N CYS A 132 -14.91 -9.87 38.24
CA CYS A 132 -14.09 -10.83 38.99
C CYS A 132 -12.81 -11.25 38.27
N THR A 133 -12.48 -10.62 37.13
CA THR A 133 -11.28 -10.90 36.35
C THR A 133 -10.08 -10.14 36.92
N TYR A 134 -9.01 -10.87 37.24
CA TYR A 134 -7.74 -10.30 37.70
C TYR A 134 -6.60 -10.66 36.75
N ASP A 135 -5.68 -9.71 36.54
CA ASP A 135 -4.38 -9.99 35.92
C ASP A 135 -3.42 -10.50 37.00
N ILE A 136 -3.21 -11.82 37.03
CA ILE A 136 -2.30 -12.45 37.98
C ILE A 136 -0.92 -12.57 37.33
N SER A 137 0.07 -11.90 37.92
CA SER A 137 1.43 -11.83 37.37
C SER A 137 2.50 -12.21 38.39
N ASN A 138 3.69 -12.61 37.92
CA ASN A 138 4.84 -12.81 38.79
C ASN A 138 5.22 -11.50 39.51
N LYS A 139 5.61 -11.60 40.79
CA LYS A 139 6.05 -10.45 41.58
C LYS A 139 7.54 -10.17 41.44
N HIS A 140 8.35 -11.23 41.39
CA HIS A 140 9.81 -11.14 41.34
C HIS A 140 10.33 -11.17 39.90
N ARG A 141 11.52 -10.59 39.67
CA ARG A 141 12.20 -10.54 38.36
C ARG A 141 13.72 -10.75 38.48
N LEU A 142 14.30 -10.30 39.60
CA LEU A 142 15.70 -10.49 39.95
C LEU A 142 15.92 -11.77 40.77
N GLY A 143 16.94 -12.55 40.41
CA GLY A 143 17.29 -13.80 41.12
C GLY A 143 16.49 -15.03 40.72
N TYR A 144 15.76 -14.97 39.61
CA TYR A 144 14.98 -16.07 39.04
C TYR A 144 15.27 -16.15 37.53
N SER A 145 15.18 -17.34 36.94
CA SER A 145 15.15 -17.53 35.49
C SER A 145 13.77 -17.25 34.91
N GLU A 146 13.69 -17.00 33.60
CA GLU A 146 12.43 -16.75 32.90
C GLU A 146 11.44 -17.92 33.08
N VAL A 147 11.96 -19.14 33.01
CA VAL A 147 11.16 -20.37 33.16
C VAL A 147 10.60 -20.50 34.58
N GLU A 148 11.40 -20.21 35.61
CA GLU A 148 10.94 -20.23 37.00
C GLU A 148 9.83 -19.20 37.26
N LEU A 149 9.92 -18.03 36.65
CA LEU A 149 8.89 -17.00 36.77
C LEU A 149 7.58 -17.38 36.08
N VAL A 150 7.65 -17.98 34.88
CA VAL A 150 6.47 -18.53 34.20
C VAL A 150 5.85 -19.65 35.04
N GLN A 151 6.65 -20.58 35.55
CA GLN A 151 6.16 -21.70 36.36
C GLN A 151 5.51 -21.22 37.66
N CYS A 152 6.14 -20.28 38.37
CA CYS A 152 5.59 -19.67 39.57
C CYS A 152 4.22 -19.01 39.31
N MET A 153 4.06 -18.35 38.16
CA MET A 153 2.78 -17.76 37.76
C MET A 153 1.74 -18.84 37.48
N ILE A 154 2.08 -19.89 36.72
CA ILE A 154 1.18 -21.03 36.42
C ILE A 154 0.70 -21.68 37.71
N ASP A 155 1.63 -22.00 38.62
CA ASP A 155 1.32 -22.66 39.88
C ASP A 155 0.44 -21.77 40.77
N GLY A 156 0.76 -20.48 40.84
CA GLY A 156 -0.03 -19.50 41.58
C GLY A 156 -1.46 -19.38 41.04
N VAL A 157 -1.63 -19.26 39.72
CA VAL A 157 -2.95 -19.15 39.08
C VAL A 157 -3.77 -20.43 39.28
N ASN A 158 -3.17 -21.61 39.08
CA ASN A 158 -3.85 -22.88 39.29
C ASN A 158 -4.28 -23.06 40.75
N LYS A 159 -3.43 -22.66 41.70
CA LYS A 159 -3.73 -22.73 43.12
C LYS A 159 -4.85 -21.78 43.51
N LEU A 160 -4.79 -20.53 43.06
CA LEU A 160 -5.82 -19.53 43.30
C LEU A 160 -7.17 -19.96 42.72
N TYR A 161 -7.17 -20.50 41.50
CA TYR A 161 -8.39 -20.99 40.83
C TYR A 161 -9.00 -22.19 41.56
N ALA A 162 -8.18 -23.16 42.00
CA ALA A 162 -8.67 -24.28 42.80
C ALA A 162 -9.26 -23.83 44.14
N GLU A 163 -8.61 -22.86 44.81
CA GLU A 163 -9.12 -22.27 46.06
C GLU A 163 -10.39 -21.44 45.82
N ASP A 164 -10.50 -20.78 44.67
CA ASP A 164 -11.68 -20.03 44.26
C ASP A 164 -12.92 -20.93 44.16
N LEU A 165 -12.78 -22.10 43.53
CA LEU A 165 -13.84 -23.09 43.43
C LEU A 165 -14.32 -23.58 44.81
N GLU A 166 -13.43 -23.67 45.80
CA GLU A 166 -13.79 -24.03 47.18
C GLU A 166 -14.46 -22.87 47.94
N LEU A 167 -14.02 -21.63 47.71
CA LEU A 167 -14.66 -20.43 48.25
C LEU A 167 -16.08 -20.27 47.71
N GLN A 168 -16.28 -20.56 46.42
CA GLN A 168 -17.60 -20.60 45.80
C GLN A 168 -18.51 -21.66 46.46
N LYS A 169 -17.98 -22.85 46.80
CA LYS A 169 -18.73 -23.89 47.53
C LYS A 169 -19.11 -23.48 48.95
N LYS A 170 -18.24 -22.75 49.67
CA LYS A 170 -18.52 -22.24 51.03
C LYS A 170 -19.57 -21.11 51.04
N GLY A 171 -19.80 -20.44 49.91
CA GLY A 171 -20.84 -19.42 49.73
C GLY A 171 -22.17 -19.93 49.16
N GLY A 172 -22.28 -21.23 48.84
CA GLY A 172 -23.45 -21.82 48.19
C GLY A 172 -24.04 -22.94 49.03
N SER A 173 -25.16 -22.67 49.68
CA SER A 173 -26.05 -23.71 50.21
C SER A 173 -26.45 -24.66 49.07
N ALA A 174 -25.96 -25.89 49.11
CA ALA A 174 -26.52 -26.98 48.34
C ALA A 174 -27.81 -27.48 49.03
N PRO A 175 -28.89 -27.79 48.29
CA PRO A 175 -29.90 -28.72 48.75
C PRO A 175 -29.66 -30.11 48.15
N SER A 176 -29.64 -31.06 49.07
CA SER A 176 -29.81 -32.49 48.89
C SER A 176 -31.18 -32.86 48.31
N GLY A 177 -31.26 -34.07 47.75
CA GLY A 177 -32.47 -34.63 47.15
C GLY A 177 -33.68 -34.73 48.09
N GLY A 178 -34.84 -34.48 47.49
CA GLY A 178 -36.18 -34.62 48.06
C GLY A 178 -37.17 -34.02 47.06
N GLY A 179 -38.25 -34.74 46.72
CA GLY A 179 -39.17 -34.36 45.63
C GLY A 179 -39.58 -32.89 45.66
N THR A 180 -39.50 -32.23 44.51
CA THR A 180 -39.82 -30.80 44.38
C THR A 180 -41.31 -30.57 44.57
N ALA A 181 -41.68 -29.66 45.46
CA ALA A 181 -43.05 -29.19 45.63
C ALA A 181 -43.66 -28.74 44.28
N PHE A 182 -44.98 -28.89 44.13
CA PHE A 182 -45.67 -28.45 42.92
C PHE A 182 -45.54 -26.92 42.75
N PRO A 183 -45.14 -26.44 41.57
CA PRO A 183 -44.81 -25.03 41.36
C PRO A 183 -46.08 -24.17 41.28
N ASP A 184 -46.02 -22.94 41.80
CA ASP A 184 -47.07 -21.95 41.58
C ASP A 184 -46.94 -21.35 40.18
N ILE A 185 -47.72 -21.89 39.23
CA ILE A 185 -47.76 -21.41 37.85
C ILE A 185 -48.50 -20.07 37.81
N LYS A 186 -47.81 -18.94 37.60
CA LYS A 186 -48.43 -17.60 37.55
C LYS A 186 -49.31 -17.38 36.33
N SER A 187 -48.94 -17.91 35.16
CA SER A 187 -49.73 -17.80 33.93
C SER A 187 -50.94 -18.74 33.95
N LYS A 188 -51.99 -18.39 34.71
CA LYS A 188 -53.16 -19.25 34.93
C LYS A 188 -53.95 -19.59 33.65
N HIS A 189 -53.80 -18.81 32.58
CA HIS A 189 -54.44 -19.03 31.29
C HIS A 189 -53.56 -19.78 30.27
N SER A 190 -52.33 -20.15 30.65
CA SER A 190 -51.39 -20.84 29.76
C SER A 190 -51.74 -22.31 29.55
N LEU A 191 -51.26 -22.87 28.44
CA LEU A 191 -51.31 -24.31 28.21
C LEU A 191 -50.50 -25.10 29.25
N VAL A 192 -49.44 -24.51 29.82
CA VAL A 192 -48.73 -25.09 30.97
C VAL A 192 -49.64 -25.24 32.18
N ALA A 193 -50.38 -24.20 32.56
CA ALA A 193 -51.32 -24.27 33.69
C ALA A 193 -52.40 -25.34 33.48
N LYS A 194 -52.79 -25.59 32.22
CA LYS A 194 -53.76 -26.62 31.86
C LYS A 194 -53.19 -28.04 31.89
N HIS A 195 -51.98 -28.23 31.37
CA HIS A 195 -51.41 -29.57 31.10
C HIS A 195 -50.36 -30.04 32.12
N VAL A 196 -49.83 -29.15 32.96
CA VAL A 196 -48.94 -29.51 34.08
C VAL A 196 -49.78 -29.65 35.34
N THR A 197 -50.46 -30.79 35.47
CA THR A 197 -51.24 -31.11 36.67
C THR A 197 -50.34 -31.60 37.80
N LYS A 198 -50.83 -31.55 39.04
CA LYS A 198 -50.12 -32.08 40.21
C LYS A 198 -49.67 -33.54 40.01
N GLU A 199 -50.56 -34.35 39.44
CA GLU A 199 -50.28 -35.75 39.10
C GLU A 199 -49.12 -35.91 38.11
N ARG A 200 -49.14 -35.18 36.99
CA ARG A 200 -48.07 -35.22 35.98
C ARG A 200 -46.76 -34.69 36.54
N TRP A 201 -46.81 -33.65 37.38
CA TRP A 201 -45.62 -33.11 38.05
C TRP A 201 -44.99 -34.13 39.00
N ASP A 202 -45.79 -34.79 39.85
CA ASP A 202 -45.26 -35.77 40.81
C ASP A 202 -44.61 -36.95 40.11
N LYS A 203 -45.11 -37.32 38.93
CA LYS A 203 -44.53 -38.34 38.07
C LYS A 203 -43.23 -37.91 37.39
N LEU A 204 -43.15 -36.67 36.89
CA LEU A 204 -42.10 -36.24 35.96
C LEU A 204 -41.04 -35.31 36.56
N SER A 205 -41.31 -34.66 37.70
CA SER A 205 -40.45 -33.59 38.25
C SER A 205 -39.07 -34.05 38.71
N GLY A 206 -38.93 -35.33 39.09
CA GLY A 206 -37.64 -35.94 39.42
C GLY A 206 -36.84 -36.42 38.21
N HIS A 207 -37.43 -36.43 37.00
CA HIS A 207 -36.77 -36.92 35.81
C HIS A 207 -35.82 -35.88 35.20
N VAL A 208 -34.67 -36.36 34.73
CA VAL A 208 -33.59 -35.57 34.15
C VAL A 208 -33.27 -36.14 32.78
N THR A 209 -33.40 -35.33 31.74
CA THR A 209 -33.14 -35.74 30.36
C THR A 209 -31.69 -36.13 30.14
N LYS A 210 -31.45 -37.10 29.26
CA LYS A 210 -30.12 -37.69 29.05
C LYS A 210 -29.17 -36.75 28.31
N THR A 211 -29.66 -36.01 27.31
CA THR A 211 -28.82 -35.18 26.42
C THR A 211 -28.24 -33.96 27.14
N SER A 212 -29.03 -33.24 27.95
CA SER A 212 -28.59 -32.00 28.57
C SER A 212 -28.80 -31.89 30.09
N GLY A 213 -29.41 -32.90 30.73
CA GLY A 213 -29.75 -32.80 32.15
C GLY A 213 -30.88 -31.82 32.44
N PHE A 214 -31.76 -31.60 31.47
CA PHE A 214 -32.94 -30.73 31.60
C PHE A 214 -34.06 -31.39 32.39
N THR A 215 -34.82 -30.59 33.15
CA THR A 215 -35.94 -31.04 33.99
C THR A 215 -37.24 -30.36 33.59
N LEU A 216 -38.38 -30.95 33.96
CA LEU A 216 -39.69 -30.33 33.73
C LEU A 216 -39.80 -28.95 34.39
N ALA A 217 -39.18 -28.76 35.56
CA ALA A 217 -39.12 -27.46 36.25
C ALA A 217 -38.49 -26.36 35.39
N LYS A 218 -37.35 -26.67 34.73
CA LYS A 218 -36.69 -25.73 33.82
C LYS A 218 -37.52 -25.49 32.56
N ALA A 219 -38.21 -26.51 32.06
CA ALA A 219 -39.04 -26.40 30.88
C ALA A 219 -40.19 -25.40 31.06
N ILE A 220 -40.81 -25.36 32.24
CA ILE A 220 -42.01 -24.53 32.50
C ILE A 220 -41.69 -23.18 33.17
N ALA A 221 -40.41 -22.84 33.34
CA ALA A 221 -39.96 -21.70 34.14
C ALA A 221 -40.65 -20.38 33.73
N CYS A 222 -40.86 -20.14 32.43
CA CYS A 222 -41.52 -18.93 31.96
C CYS A 222 -42.98 -18.80 32.43
N ALA A 223 -43.75 -19.90 32.46
CA ALA A 223 -45.13 -19.87 32.96
C ALA A 223 -45.21 -19.72 34.49
N VAL A 224 -44.14 -20.09 35.20
CA VAL A 224 -44.00 -19.91 36.65
C VAL A 224 -43.62 -18.47 36.98
N ASP A 225 -42.70 -17.88 36.22
CA ASP A 225 -42.19 -16.54 36.53
C ASP A 225 -43.08 -15.40 36.04
N PHE A 226 -43.78 -15.61 34.92
CA PHE A 226 -44.63 -14.62 34.27
C PHE A 226 -46.10 -15.07 34.27
N ASP A 227 -47.03 -14.11 34.25
CA ASP A 227 -48.48 -14.34 34.29
C ASP A 227 -49.18 -14.19 32.92
N ASN A 228 -48.43 -13.86 31.88
CA ASN A 228 -48.91 -13.49 30.55
C ASN A 228 -48.56 -14.50 29.43
N GLN A 229 -48.18 -15.72 29.79
CA GLN A 229 -47.74 -16.72 28.82
C GLN A 229 -48.94 -17.44 28.19
N HIS A 230 -48.91 -17.63 26.86
CA HIS A 230 -49.87 -18.51 26.18
C HIS A 230 -49.45 -19.99 26.29
N CYS A 231 -48.23 -20.34 25.86
CA CYS A 231 -47.69 -21.69 26.04
C CYS A 231 -46.87 -21.76 27.34
N GLY A 232 -45.79 -20.98 27.42
CA GLY A 232 -44.95 -20.85 28.62
C GLY A 232 -44.02 -22.03 28.91
N ILE A 233 -43.75 -22.89 27.91
CA ILE A 233 -42.87 -24.06 28.02
C ILE A 233 -41.82 -24.08 26.91
N TYR A 234 -40.60 -24.54 27.24
CA TYR A 234 -39.48 -24.71 26.32
C TYR A 234 -38.78 -26.05 26.55
N ALA A 235 -38.34 -26.70 25.48
CA ALA A 235 -37.56 -27.94 25.52
C ALA A 235 -36.05 -27.62 25.60
N GLY A 236 -35.33 -28.28 26.51
CA GLY A 236 -33.88 -28.12 26.64
C GLY A 236 -33.08 -28.98 25.68
N ASP A 237 -33.67 -30.06 25.20
CA ASP A 237 -33.09 -31.00 24.25
C ASP A 237 -34.19 -31.80 23.56
N TRP A 238 -33.79 -32.65 22.62
CA TRP A 238 -34.71 -33.55 21.94
C TRP A 238 -35.40 -34.53 22.91
N ASP A 239 -34.68 -35.02 23.92
CA ASP A 239 -35.20 -35.94 24.93
C ASP A 239 -36.37 -35.34 25.71
N SER A 240 -36.39 -34.02 25.91
CA SER A 240 -37.49 -33.31 26.59
C SER A 240 -38.86 -33.60 25.97
N TYR A 241 -38.96 -33.71 24.64
CA TYR A 241 -40.22 -34.04 23.95
C TYR A 241 -40.67 -35.49 24.15
N LYS A 242 -39.75 -36.39 24.52
CA LYS A 242 -40.04 -37.81 24.76
C LYS A 242 -40.28 -38.08 26.24
N ASP A 243 -39.35 -37.64 27.07
CA ASP A 243 -39.34 -37.87 28.51
C ASP A 243 -40.49 -37.14 29.22
N PHE A 244 -40.89 -35.98 28.70
CA PHE A 244 -42.01 -35.19 29.22
C PHE A 244 -43.21 -35.19 28.25
N ALA A 245 -43.35 -36.20 27.39
CA ALA A 245 -44.41 -36.30 26.39
C ALA A 245 -45.83 -36.15 26.98
N GLU A 246 -46.07 -36.64 28.20
CA GLU A 246 -47.37 -36.49 28.89
C GLU A 246 -47.80 -35.03 29.13
N VAL A 247 -46.85 -34.09 29.09
CA VAL A 247 -47.08 -32.64 29.14
C VAL A 247 -46.98 -32.02 27.75
N PHE A 248 -45.93 -32.32 27.00
CA PHE A 248 -45.68 -31.69 25.69
C PHE A 248 -46.72 -32.10 24.63
N ASP A 249 -47.09 -33.37 24.52
CA ASP A 249 -48.00 -33.87 23.49
C ASP A 249 -49.37 -33.18 23.51
N PRO A 250 -50.12 -33.16 24.63
CA PRO A 250 -51.44 -32.54 24.65
C PRO A 250 -51.36 -31.01 24.45
N LEU A 251 -50.25 -30.38 24.88
CA LEU A 251 -50.00 -28.96 24.65
C LEU A 251 -49.75 -28.65 23.17
N ILE A 252 -48.93 -29.45 22.49
CA ILE A 252 -48.62 -29.34 21.05
C ILE A 252 -49.90 -29.56 20.23
N GLN A 253 -50.68 -30.58 20.57
CA GLN A 253 -51.94 -30.90 19.91
C GLN A 253 -52.92 -29.73 19.99
N GLU A 254 -53.09 -29.15 21.18
CA GLU A 254 -53.99 -28.02 21.39
C GLU A 254 -53.50 -26.75 20.68
N TYR A 255 -52.21 -26.43 20.76
CA TYR A 255 -51.67 -25.22 20.13
C TYR A 255 -51.76 -25.26 18.60
N HIS A 256 -51.38 -26.39 17.99
CA HIS A 256 -51.36 -26.54 16.53
C HIS A 256 -52.68 -27.03 15.95
N GLY A 257 -53.66 -27.41 16.79
CA GLY A 257 -54.95 -27.94 16.36
C GLY A 257 -54.84 -29.28 15.63
N ILE A 258 -53.89 -30.13 16.03
CA ILE A 258 -53.60 -31.42 15.38
C ILE A 258 -54.10 -32.61 16.22
N LYS A 259 -54.37 -33.72 15.54
CA LYS A 259 -54.74 -34.99 16.20
C LYS A 259 -53.53 -35.68 16.83
N PRO A 260 -53.72 -36.55 17.85
CA PRO A 260 -52.62 -37.27 18.50
C PRO A 260 -51.77 -38.15 17.55
N ASP A 261 -52.39 -38.67 16.50
CA ASP A 261 -51.79 -39.52 15.46
C ASP A 261 -51.29 -38.73 14.23
N ALA A 262 -51.38 -37.39 14.27
CA ALA A 262 -50.90 -36.56 13.17
C ALA A 262 -49.39 -36.68 12.99
N MET A 263 -48.95 -36.85 11.74
CA MET A 263 -47.55 -36.84 11.33
C MET A 263 -47.25 -35.58 10.53
N HIS A 264 -45.97 -35.22 10.44
CA HIS A 264 -45.49 -34.07 9.68
C HIS A 264 -44.81 -34.51 8.38
N THR A 265 -44.87 -33.65 7.36
CA THR A 265 -44.14 -33.84 6.10
C THR A 265 -43.55 -32.50 5.68
N SER A 266 -42.25 -32.50 5.38
CA SER A 266 -41.53 -31.33 4.86
C SER A 266 -41.39 -31.40 3.35
N ASP A 267 -41.52 -30.26 2.67
CA ASP A 267 -41.43 -30.15 1.21
C ASP A 267 -40.86 -28.79 0.83
N MET A 268 -39.62 -28.77 0.33
CA MET A 268 -38.90 -27.56 -0.09
C MET A 268 -38.84 -27.40 -1.61
N ASP A 269 -39.64 -28.16 -2.37
CA ASP A 269 -39.63 -28.15 -3.83
C ASP A 269 -40.37 -26.93 -4.40
N ILE A 270 -39.60 -25.95 -4.85
CA ILE A 270 -40.07 -24.67 -5.41
C ILE A 270 -40.89 -24.86 -6.68
N SER A 271 -40.69 -25.96 -7.43
CA SER A 271 -41.45 -26.22 -8.66
C SER A 271 -42.95 -26.39 -8.40
N LYS A 272 -43.33 -26.74 -7.16
CA LYS A 272 -44.72 -26.91 -6.72
C LYS A 272 -45.41 -25.60 -6.35
N ILE A 273 -44.68 -24.49 -6.25
CA ILE A 273 -45.26 -23.16 -6.03
C ILE A 273 -45.86 -22.64 -7.33
N GLN A 274 -47.15 -22.31 -7.27
CA GLN A 274 -47.93 -21.77 -8.38
C GLN A 274 -48.07 -20.26 -8.25
N GLY A 275 -47.57 -19.54 -9.25
CA GLY A 275 -47.63 -18.08 -9.30
C GLY A 275 -46.68 -17.37 -8.33
N ASN A 276 -46.96 -16.09 -8.09
CA ASN A 276 -46.27 -15.21 -7.16
C ASN A 276 -47.26 -14.13 -6.67
N ILE A 277 -46.81 -13.14 -5.90
CA ILE A 277 -47.63 -11.95 -5.65
C ILE A 277 -47.92 -11.25 -6.99
N LYS A 278 -49.19 -10.87 -7.22
CA LYS A 278 -49.63 -10.23 -8.46
C LYS A 278 -48.95 -8.87 -8.67
N ASP A 279 -48.72 -8.52 -9.92
CA ASP A 279 -48.23 -7.19 -10.29
C ASP A 279 -49.21 -6.11 -9.82
N GLY A 280 -48.69 -5.01 -9.26
CA GLY A 280 -49.47 -3.89 -8.74
C GLY A 280 -49.80 -3.95 -7.24
N VAL A 281 -49.59 -5.09 -6.57
CA VAL A 281 -49.70 -5.19 -5.11
C VAL A 281 -48.59 -4.33 -4.48
N PRO A 282 -48.90 -3.43 -3.52
CA PRO A 282 -47.92 -2.52 -2.89
C PRO A 282 -47.05 -3.24 -1.86
N VAL A 283 -46.21 -4.17 -2.32
CA VAL A 283 -45.31 -4.94 -1.47
C VAL A 283 -44.00 -4.18 -1.22
N HIS A 284 -43.68 -3.98 0.05
CA HIS A 284 -42.41 -3.38 0.46
C HIS A 284 -41.28 -4.41 0.50
N SER A 285 -41.55 -5.62 1.00
CA SER A 285 -40.56 -6.69 1.14
C SER A 285 -41.19 -8.04 1.39
N VAL A 286 -40.48 -9.09 1.00
CA VAL A 286 -40.75 -10.48 1.35
C VAL A 286 -39.65 -10.97 2.29
N ARG A 287 -40.03 -11.76 3.30
CA ARG A 287 -39.10 -12.42 4.22
C ARG A 287 -39.60 -13.82 4.56
N ILE A 288 -38.77 -14.83 4.35
CA ILE A 288 -39.06 -16.21 4.74
C ILE A 288 -37.96 -16.68 5.67
N ARG A 289 -38.34 -17.12 6.87
CA ARG A 289 -37.41 -17.69 7.86
C ARG A 289 -37.79 -19.12 8.21
N VAL A 290 -36.79 -19.93 8.53
CA VAL A 290 -36.94 -21.22 9.21
C VAL A 290 -35.98 -21.30 10.39
N GLY A 291 -36.32 -22.07 11.43
CA GLY A 291 -35.35 -22.51 12.43
C GLY A 291 -34.85 -23.93 12.15
N ARG A 292 -33.62 -24.27 12.56
CA ARG A 292 -33.08 -25.62 12.55
C ARG A 292 -32.23 -25.88 13.78
N SER A 293 -32.29 -27.11 14.28
CA SER A 293 -31.43 -27.63 15.36
C SER A 293 -30.63 -28.81 14.82
N ILE A 294 -29.40 -28.97 15.29
CA ILE A 294 -28.45 -30.01 14.88
C ILE A 294 -28.59 -31.20 15.84
N ASP A 295 -28.69 -32.40 15.28
CA ASP A 295 -28.87 -33.63 16.06
C ASP A 295 -27.68 -33.91 17.01
N GLY A 296 -28.00 -34.39 18.21
CA GLY A 296 -27.02 -34.74 19.24
C GLY A 296 -26.51 -33.58 20.11
N PHE A 297 -26.94 -32.34 19.89
CA PHE A 297 -26.67 -31.20 20.77
C PHE A 297 -27.93 -30.85 21.59
N GLY A 298 -27.75 -30.22 22.77
CA GLY A 298 -28.87 -29.61 23.49
C GLY A 298 -29.52 -28.49 22.66
N LEU A 299 -30.83 -28.30 22.77
CA LEU A 299 -31.53 -27.14 22.23
C LEU A 299 -31.13 -25.87 23.02
N SER A 300 -31.45 -24.67 22.55
CA SER A 300 -30.95 -23.42 23.17
C SER A 300 -31.15 -23.33 24.70
N PRO A 301 -32.27 -23.82 25.29
CA PRO A 301 -32.44 -23.84 26.75
C PRO A 301 -31.55 -24.84 27.49
N GLY A 302 -31.16 -25.97 26.89
CA GLY A 302 -30.36 -27.02 27.53
C GLY A 302 -28.91 -27.10 27.06
N ILE A 303 -28.55 -26.40 25.98
CA ILE A 303 -27.20 -26.44 25.42
C ILE A 303 -26.17 -25.97 26.46
N THR A 304 -25.08 -26.73 26.59
CA THR A 304 -23.94 -26.32 27.43
C THR A 304 -23.12 -25.23 26.76
N LYS A 305 -22.29 -24.51 27.53
CA LYS A 305 -21.38 -23.49 26.99
C LYS A 305 -20.48 -24.07 25.89
N ASP A 306 -19.87 -25.23 26.13
CA ASP A 306 -18.97 -25.88 25.19
C ASP A 306 -19.70 -26.36 23.93
N GLN A 307 -20.89 -26.92 24.07
CA GLN A 307 -21.72 -27.30 22.93
C GLN A 307 -22.10 -26.07 22.09
N ARG A 308 -22.42 -24.94 22.72
CA ARG A 308 -22.77 -23.70 22.02
C ARG A 308 -21.60 -23.13 21.23
N LEU A 309 -20.42 -23.08 21.84
CA LEU A 309 -19.17 -22.70 21.15
C LEU A 309 -18.83 -23.69 20.02
N GLY A 310 -19.09 -24.98 20.23
CA GLY A 310 -18.97 -26.02 19.22
C GLY A 310 -19.86 -25.76 18.01
N VAL A 311 -21.15 -25.46 18.23
CA VAL A 311 -22.09 -25.07 17.18
C VAL A 311 -21.61 -23.81 16.47
N GLU A 312 -21.16 -22.78 17.18
CA GLU A 312 -20.61 -21.57 16.53
C GLU A 312 -19.41 -21.90 15.62
N ASN A 313 -18.45 -22.68 16.08
CA ASN A 313 -17.25 -23.01 15.32
C ASN A 313 -17.56 -23.91 14.11
N LEU A 314 -18.49 -24.85 14.29
CA LEU A 314 -19.04 -25.65 13.20
C LEU A 314 -19.66 -24.74 12.13
N MET A 315 -20.46 -23.75 12.55
CA MET A 315 -21.09 -22.82 11.61
C MET A 315 -20.11 -21.88 10.94
N LYS A 316 -19.11 -21.35 11.65
CA LYS A 316 -18.02 -20.56 11.05
C LYS A 316 -17.36 -21.32 9.91
N THR A 317 -17.06 -22.60 10.13
CA THR A 317 -16.48 -23.47 9.10
C THR A 317 -17.48 -23.71 7.97
N ALA A 318 -18.74 -24.00 8.31
CA ALA A 318 -19.76 -24.28 7.31
C ALA A 318 -20.02 -23.10 6.37
N PHE A 319 -20.03 -21.87 6.89
CA PHE A 319 -20.26 -20.67 6.10
C PHE A 319 -19.15 -20.39 5.09
N THR A 320 -17.92 -20.83 5.32
CA THR A 320 -16.82 -20.68 4.34
C THR A 320 -17.03 -21.49 3.05
N LYS A 321 -17.90 -22.51 3.09
CA LYS A 321 -18.20 -23.35 1.93
C LYS A 321 -19.40 -22.88 1.12
N LEU A 322 -20.12 -21.87 1.61
CA LEU A 322 -21.21 -21.25 0.84
C LEU A 322 -20.61 -20.49 -0.36
N SER A 323 -21.19 -20.68 -1.53
CA SER A 323 -20.69 -20.12 -2.80
C SER A 323 -21.81 -19.41 -3.56
N GLY A 324 -21.43 -18.67 -4.62
CA GLY A 324 -22.36 -17.90 -5.43
C GLY A 324 -23.07 -16.81 -4.62
N ASP A 325 -24.38 -16.66 -4.83
CA ASP A 325 -25.22 -15.67 -4.15
C ASP A 325 -25.42 -15.94 -2.65
N LEU A 326 -25.02 -17.13 -2.16
CA LEU A 326 -25.08 -17.49 -0.74
C LEU A 326 -23.78 -17.15 0.01
N SER A 327 -22.69 -16.82 -0.71
CA SER A 327 -21.38 -16.47 -0.13
C SER A 327 -21.45 -15.15 0.64
N GLY A 328 -20.71 -15.07 1.75
CA GLY A 328 -20.92 -14.05 2.76
C GLY A 328 -19.92 -14.10 3.89
N LYS A 329 -20.26 -13.40 4.97
CA LYS A 329 -19.38 -13.27 6.13
C LYS A 329 -20.14 -13.56 7.42
N TYR A 330 -19.48 -14.28 8.32
CA TYR A 330 -19.94 -14.49 9.68
C TYR A 330 -19.38 -13.42 10.62
N PHE A 331 -20.25 -12.88 11.46
CA PHE A 331 -19.96 -11.85 12.44
C PHE A 331 -20.32 -12.39 13.82
N PRO A 332 -19.32 -12.84 14.62
CA PRO A 332 -19.57 -13.20 16.01
C PRO A 332 -20.04 -11.98 16.78
N LEU A 333 -21.02 -12.13 17.68
CA LEU A 333 -21.43 -11.08 18.59
C LEU A 333 -20.31 -10.73 19.58
N THR A 334 -19.53 -11.73 20.01
CA THR A 334 -18.38 -11.54 20.88
C THR A 334 -17.29 -10.72 20.18
N GLY A 335 -17.04 -9.50 20.67
CA GLY A 335 -16.03 -8.61 20.12
C GLY A 335 -16.43 -7.97 18.79
N MET A 336 -17.73 -7.95 18.44
CA MET A 336 -18.23 -7.21 17.29
C MET A 336 -17.94 -5.71 17.46
N ASP A 337 -17.41 -5.09 16.42
CA ASP A 337 -17.23 -3.64 16.36
C ASP A 337 -18.57 -2.91 16.50
N GLU A 338 -18.60 -1.83 17.27
CA GLU A 338 -19.84 -1.14 17.61
C GLU A 338 -20.52 -0.48 16.39
N LYS A 339 -19.76 -0.04 15.38
CA LYS A 339 -20.35 0.49 14.14
C LYS A 339 -20.96 -0.62 13.31
N VAL A 340 -20.29 -1.78 13.25
CA VAL A 340 -20.83 -2.98 12.59
C VAL A 340 -22.10 -3.45 13.30
N ARG A 341 -22.07 -3.50 14.64
CA ARG A 341 -23.24 -3.84 15.46
C ARG A 341 -24.40 -2.89 15.18
N GLN A 342 -24.15 -1.58 15.21
CA GLN A 342 -25.19 -0.58 14.97
C GLN A 342 -25.75 -0.67 13.54
N GLN A 343 -24.90 -0.85 12.53
CA GLN A 343 -25.37 -1.05 11.15
C GLN A 343 -26.26 -2.29 11.01
N LEU A 344 -25.90 -3.41 11.63
CA LEU A 344 -26.71 -4.63 11.60
C LEU A 344 -28.04 -4.46 12.37
N VAL A 345 -28.07 -3.61 13.40
CA VAL A 345 -29.31 -3.21 14.07
C VAL A 345 -30.17 -2.34 13.16
N ASP A 346 -29.58 -1.33 12.52
CA ASP A 346 -30.26 -0.39 11.63
C ASP A 346 -30.81 -1.08 10.37
N ASP A 347 -30.10 -2.09 9.87
CA ASP A 347 -30.54 -2.95 8.77
C ASP A 347 -31.64 -3.94 9.18
N HIS A 348 -32.02 -3.98 10.47
CA HIS A 348 -32.93 -4.96 11.08
C HIS A 348 -32.47 -6.42 10.96
N PHE A 349 -31.14 -6.64 10.95
CA PHE A 349 -30.52 -7.94 10.83
C PHE A 349 -30.07 -8.54 12.15
N LEU A 350 -29.69 -7.72 13.13
CA LEU A 350 -29.15 -8.22 14.40
C LEU A 350 -30.25 -8.55 15.40
N PHE A 351 -30.13 -9.71 16.05
CA PHE A 351 -30.89 -10.03 17.26
C PHE A 351 -30.14 -9.51 18.50
N MET A 352 -30.89 -9.14 19.55
CA MET A 352 -30.37 -8.48 20.75
C MET A 352 -30.76 -9.27 21.99
N SER A 353 -29.97 -9.17 23.07
CA SER A 353 -30.37 -9.66 24.40
C SER A 353 -31.39 -8.71 25.03
N GLY A 354 -32.22 -9.26 25.92
CA GLY A 354 -33.17 -8.51 26.72
C GLY A 354 -34.58 -9.08 26.70
N ASP A 355 -34.82 -10.21 26.03
CA ASP A 355 -36.11 -10.89 26.09
C ASP A 355 -36.19 -11.69 27.40
N LYS A 356 -37.14 -11.28 28.25
CA LYS A 356 -37.32 -11.88 29.58
C LYS A 356 -37.68 -13.37 29.52
N ASN A 357 -38.38 -13.81 28.47
CA ASN A 357 -38.70 -15.22 28.29
C ASN A 357 -37.45 -16.01 27.92
N LEU A 358 -36.60 -15.50 27.01
CA LEU A 358 -35.34 -16.16 26.63
C LEU A 358 -34.35 -16.23 27.81
N GLN A 359 -34.33 -15.21 28.66
CA GLN A 359 -33.54 -15.20 29.90
C GLN A 359 -34.00 -16.27 30.89
N VAL A 360 -35.29 -16.33 31.19
CA VAL A 360 -35.85 -17.32 32.14
C VAL A 360 -35.78 -18.74 31.60
N ALA A 361 -36.01 -18.94 30.30
CA ALA A 361 -35.79 -20.24 29.65
C ALA A 361 -34.30 -20.63 29.62
N GLY A 362 -33.40 -19.69 29.92
CA GLY A 362 -31.96 -19.91 29.97
C GLY A 362 -31.27 -19.95 28.61
N MET A 363 -31.91 -19.42 27.57
CA MET A 363 -31.31 -19.29 26.23
C MET A 363 -30.29 -18.15 26.15
N GLU A 364 -30.41 -17.12 26.99
CA GLU A 364 -29.45 -16.01 27.08
C GLU A 364 -28.26 -16.28 28.04
N ARG A 365 -28.11 -17.49 28.58
CA ARG A 365 -26.95 -17.83 29.42
C ARG A 365 -25.64 -17.64 28.66
N ASP A 366 -24.61 -17.09 29.31
CA ASP A 366 -23.31 -16.81 28.71
C ASP A 366 -23.36 -15.83 27.51
N TRP A 367 -24.34 -14.93 27.45
CA TRP A 367 -24.44 -13.94 26.37
C TRP A 367 -23.24 -12.95 26.38
N PRO A 368 -22.65 -12.58 25.22
CA PRO A 368 -23.01 -12.93 23.84
C PRO A 368 -22.22 -14.13 23.27
N GLU A 369 -21.61 -14.95 24.11
CA GLU A 369 -20.62 -15.95 23.71
C GLU A 369 -21.22 -17.10 22.88
N GLY A 370 -20.57 -17.47 21.78
CA GLY A 370 -21.08 -18.50 20.87
C GLY A 370 -22.24 -18.06 19.99
N ARG A 371 -22.58 -16.75 19.95
CA ARG A 371 -23.65 -16.19 19.12
C ARG A 371 -23.06 -15.37 17.99
N GLY A 372 -23.78 -15.30 16.89
CA GLY A 372 -23.42 -14.43 15.78
C GLY A 372 -24.41 -14.47 14.64
N ILE A 373 -24.09 -13.70 13.63
CA ILE A 373 -24.89 -13.56 12.42
C ILE A 373 -24.02 -13.78 11.19
N TYR A 374 -24.50 -14.60 10.28
CA TYR A 374 -24.02 -14.65 8.92
C TYR A 374 -24.94 -13.84 8.01
N HIS A 375 -24.38 -13.15 7.03
CA HIS A 375 -25.15 -12.70 5.87
C HIS A 375 -24.33 -12.75 4.59
N ASN A 376 -24.99 -12.99 3.47
CA ASN A 376 -24.39 -12.88 2.14
C ASN A 376 -24.09 -11.41 1.76
N ALA A 377 -23.29 -11.21 0.71
CA ALA A 377 -22.89 -9.86 0.27
C ALA A 377 -24.10 -8.95 -0.04
N GLU A 378 -25.12 -9.51 -0.71
CA GLU A 378 -26.37 -8.81 -1.07
C GLU A 378 -27.33 -8.62 0.11
N LYS A 379 -26.98 -9.08 1.32
CA LYS A 379 -27.81 -8.96 2.53
C LYS A 379 -29.23 -9.53 2.35
N SER A 380 -29.36 -10.53 1.47
CA SER A 380 -30.61 -11.17 1.05
C SER A 380 -30.75 -12.61 1.56
N PHE A 381 -29.72 -13.13 2.21
CA PHE A 381 -29.69 -14.42 2.91
C PHE A 381 -28.87 -14.28 4.21
N LEU A 382 -29.48 -14.65 5.34
CA LEU A 382 -28.92 -14.47 6.67
C LEU A 382 -29.09 -15.72 7.52
N VAL A 383 -28.18 -15.95 8.47
CA VAL A 383 -28.32 -17.01 9.47
C VAL A 383 -27.96 -16.47 10.84
N TRP A 384 -28.90 -16.54 11.78
CA TRP A 384 -28.60 -16.31 13.19
C TRP A 384 -28.16 -17.62 13.84
N VAL A 385 -27.09 -17.55 14.62
CA VAL A 385 -26.50 -18.70 15.30
C VAL A 385 -26.67 -18.53 16.81
N ASN A 386 -27.25 -19.55 17.45
CA ASN A 386 -27.46 -19.71 18.89
C ASN A 386 -28.31 -18.63 19.58
N GLU A 387 -29.42 -18.24 18.94
CA GLU A 387 -30.43 -17.32 19.50
C GLU A 387 -31.53 -18.13 20.23
N GLU A 388 -32.80 -18.07 19.78
CA GLU A 388 -33.92 -18.85 20.35
C GLU A 388 -33.83 -20.34 19.95
N ASP A 389 -33.31 -20.59 18.75
CA ASP A 389 -32.91 -21.90 18.24
C ASP A 389 -31.41 -21.86 17.88
N GLN A 390 -30.81 -23.02 17.64
CA GLN A 390 -29.40 -23.10 17.25
C GLN A 390 -29.15 -22.36 15.92
N LEU A 391 -30.07 -22.49 14.95
CA LEU A 391 -29.99 -21.77 13.68
C LEU A 391 -31.34 -21.15 13.33
N ARG A 392 -31.33 -19.90 12.89
CA ARG A 392 -32.47 -19.26 12.22
C ARG A 392 -32.01 -18.77 10.85
N ILE A 393 -32.43 -19.50 9.82
CA ILE A 393 -32.03 -19.28 8.42
C ILE A 393 -33.11 -18.43 7.75
N ILE A 394 -32.70 -17.32 7.15
CA ILE A 394 -33.59 -16.27 6.67
C ILE A 394 -33.21 -15.95 5.23
N SER A 395 -34.20 -15.85 4.35
CA SER A 395 -34.06 -15.21 3.04
C SER A 395 -35.05 -14.05 2.94
N MET A 396 -34.59 -12.93 2.39
CA MET A 396 -35.43 -11.75 2.23
C MET A 396 -34.94 -10.86 1.09
N GLN A 397 -35.86 -10.06 0.54
CA GLN A 397 -35.55 -8.98 -0.40
C GLN A 397 -36.70 -7.97 -0.47
N LYS A 398 -36.46 -6.83 -1.10
CA LYS A 398 -37.51 -5.84 -1.42
C LYS A 398 -38.41 -6.34 -2.56
N GLY A 399 -39.63 -5.83 -2.64
CA GLY A 399 -40.62 -6.22 -3.65
C GLY A 399 -41.32 -7.55 -3.35
N GLY A 400 -42.16 -8.00 -4.29
CA GLY A 400 -43.10 -9.11 -4.11
C GLY A 400 -42.65 -10.49 -4.61
N ASP A 401 -41.37 -10.68 -4.95
CA ASP A 401 -40.89 -11.96 -5.49
C ASP A 401 -40.70 -13.02 -4.38
N VAL A 402 -41.80 -13.67 -3.99
CA VAL A 402 -41.82 -14.72 -2.97
C VAL A 402 -41.12 -15.97 -3.46
N LYS A 403 -41.29 -16.33 -4.74
CA LYS A 403 -40.71 -17.54 -5.32
C LYS A 403 -39.18 -17.50 -5.31
N GLY A 404 -38.58 -16.38 -5.73
CA GLY A 404 -37.11 -16.21 -5.70
C GLY A 404 -36.54 -16.21 -4.29
N VAL A 405 -37.25 -15.62 -3.31
CA VAL A 405 -36.87 -15.69 -1.88
C VAL A 405 -36.94 -17.13 -1.36
N PHE A 406 -37.99 -17.87 -1.70
CA PHE A 406 -38.14 -19.27 -1.27
C PHE A 406 -37.09 -20.18 -1.92
N GLU A 407 -36.78 -19.99 -3.20
CA GLU A 407 -35.72 -20.71 -3.91
C GLU A 407 -34.35 -20.49 -3.27
N ARG A 408 -33.99 -19.23 -2.99
CA ARG A 408 -32.73 -18.91 -2.30
C ARG A 408 -32.69 -19.53 -0.91
N LEU A 409 -33.82 -19.49 -0.18
CA LEU A 409 -33.91 -20.12 1.14
C LEU A 409 -33.70 -21.64 1.06
N ALA A 410 -34.35 -22.33 0.12
CA ALA A 410 -34.23 -23.76 -0.06
C ALA A 410 -32.80 -24.20 -0.41
N ARG A 411 -32.17 -23.50 -1.36
CA ARG A 411 -30.74 -23.72 -1.67
C ARG A 411 -29.85 -23.45 -0.46
N GLY A 412 -30.13 -22.38 0.28
CA GLY A 412 -29.40 -22.01 1.49
C GLY A 412 -29.49 -23.04 2.61
N ILE A 413 -30.70 -23.52 2.93
CA ILE A 413 -30.92 -24.57 3.94
C ILE A 413 -30.19 -25.85 3.53
N LYS A 414 -30.31 -26.25 2.25
CA LYS A 414 -29.60 -27.43 1.74
C LYS A 414 -28.10 -27.29 1.89
N ALA A 415 -27.52 -26.17 1.45
CA ALA A 415 -26.08 -25.93 1.54
C ALA A 415 -25.56 -25.91 2.98
N VAL A 416 -26.31 -25.27 3.90
CA VAL A 416 -25.99 -25.27 5.33
C VAL A 416 -26.07 -26.69 5.89
N GLY A 417 -27.13 -27.43 5.60
CA GLY A 417 -27.33 -28.80 6.08
C GLY A 417 -26.27 -29.78 5.57
N ASP A 418 -25.99 -29.77 4.25
CA ASP A 418 -24.95 -30.60 3.63
C ASP A 418 -23.59 -30.35 4.28
N THR A 419 -23.30 -29.09 4.62
CA THR A 419 -22.03 -28.74 5.25
C THR A 419 -21.96 -29.11 6.72
N VAL A 420 -23.05 -28.89 7.49
CA VAL A 420 -23.15 -29.37 8.87
C VAL A 420 -22.95 -30.89 8.92
N LYS A 421 -23.55 -31.63 7.98
CA LYS A 421 -23.37 -33.07 7.84
C LYS A 421 -21.93 -33.45 7.52
N ALA A 422 -21.30 -32.74 6.57
CA ALA A 422 -19.91 -32.99 6.20
C ALA A 422 -18.90 -32.72 7.34
N GLU A 423 -19.14 -31.68 8.14
CA GLU A 423 -18.20 -31.25 9.20
C GLU A 423 -18.41 -31.99 10.53
N SER A 424 -19.65 -32.32 10.88
CA SER A 424 -19.98 -32.92 12.19
C SER A 424 -20.46 -34.37 12.13
N GLY A 425 -20.80 -34.87 10.94
CA GLY A 425 -21.48 -36.15 10.77
C GLY A 425 -22.96 -36.15 11.20
N LYS A 426 -23.49 -35.02 11.70
CA LYS A 426 -24.86 -34.86 12.20
C LYS A 426 -25.78 -34.21 11.17
N ASP A 427 -27.06 -34.58 11.19
CA ASP A 427 -28.10 -33.92 10.39
C ASP A 427 -28.86 -32.90 11.24
N PHE A 428 -29.80 -32.17 10.62
CA PHE A 428 -30.80 -31.44 11.40
C PHE A 428 -31.72 -32.41 12.13
N ALA A 429 -32.08 -32.09 13.38
CA ALA A 429 -32.99 -32.85 14.19
C ALA A 429 -34.39 -32.82 13.58
N LEU A 430 -34.84 -33.98 13.11
CA LEU A 430 -36.10 -34.19 12.39
C LEU A 430 -36.80 -35.43 12.95
N ASP A 431 -38.09 -35.30 13.27
CA ASP A 431 -38.94 -36.38 13.76
C ASP A 431 -40.19 -36.54 12.86
N PRO A 432 -40.67 -37.78 12.59
CA PRO A 432 -41.86 -37.99 11.76
C PRO A 432 -43.14 -37.35 12.32
N LYS A 433 -43.29 -37.24 13.64
CA LYS A 433 -44.45 -36.66 14.31
C LYS A 433 -44.31 -35.15 14.47
N TYR A 434 -43.15 -34.69 14.93
CA TYR A 434 -42.93 -33.26 15.27
C TYR A 434 -42.27 -32.42 14.18
N GLY A 435 -41.83 -33.02 13.08
CA GLY A 435 -41.05 -32.32 12.05
C GLY A 435 -39.69 -31.89 12.58
N TYR A 436 -39.19 -30.75 12.12
CA TYR A 436 -37.94 -30.18 12.65
C TYR A 436 -38.11 -29.78 14.11
N ILE A 437 -37.08 -30.06 14.91
CA ILE A 437 -37.13 -29.89 16.36
C ILE A 437 -36.62 -28.50 16.77
N HIS A 438 -37.40 -27.85 17.64
CA HIS A 438 -37.17 -26.47 18.10
C HIS A 438 -37.25 -26.38 19.62
N SER A 439 -36.61 -25.34 20.18
CA SER A 439 -36.68 -25.04 21.61
C SER A 439 -38.11 -24.73 22.06
N CYS A 440 -38.85 -23.95 21.27
CA CYS A 440 -40.25 -23.61 21.55
C CYS A 440 -41.19 -24.57 20.79
N PRO A 441 -42.16 -25.23 21.46
CA PRO A 441 -43.11 -26.13 20.78
C PRO A 441 -43.96 -25.44 19.70
N THR A 442 -44.10 -24.12 19.78
CA THR A 442 -44.84 -23.35 18.78
C THR A 442 -44.15 -23.34 17.41
N ASN A 443 -42.83 -23.57 17.34
CA ASN A 443 -42.05 -23.57 16.10
C ASN A 443 -41.91 -24.96 15.46
N LEU A 444 -42.40 -26.03 16.08
CA LEU A 444 -42.34 -27.40 15.53
C LEU A 444 -42.96 -27.52 14.13
N GLY A 445 -42.58 -28.56 13.40
CA GLY A 445 -42.98 -28.82 12.03
C GLY A 445 -41.96 -28.25 11.05
N THR A 446 -42.36 -27.26 10.27
CA THR A 446 -41.49 -26.61 9.29
C THR A 446 -40.47 -25.65 9.91
N GLY A 447 -40.74 -25.13 11.11
CA GLY A 447 -40.05 -23.96 11.65
C GLY A 447 -40.29 -22.68 10.86
N MET A 448 -41.20 -22.69 9.87
CA MET A 448 -41.30 -21.64 8.86
C MET A 448 -42.19 -20.48 9.30
N ARG A 449 -41.72 -19.27 8.99
CA ARG A 449 -42.57 -18.08 8.86
C ARG A 449 -42.24 -17.38 7.55
N ALA A 450 -43.13 -17.51 6.59
CA ALA A 450 -43.16 -16.74 5.36
C ALA A 450 -44.02 -15.49 5.59
N SER A 451 -43.48 -14.31 5.27
CA SER A 451 -44.14 -13.03 5.52
C SER A 451 -43.93 -12.01 4.42
N VAL A 452 -44.93 -11.16 4.22
CA VAL A 452 -44.94 -10.05 3.26
C VAL A 452 -45.38 -8.77 3.95
N HIS A 453 -44.59 -7.70 3.78
CA HIS A 453 -45.00 -6.36 4.16
C HIS A 453 -45.77 -5.73 3.00
N VAL A 454 -47.06 -5.45 3.21
CA VAL A 454 -47.98 -4.94 2.17
C VAL A 454 -48.87 -3.83 2.73
N ASP A 455 -49.12 -2.80 1.91
CA ASP A 455 -50.08 -1.75 2.26
C ASP A 455 -51.51 -2.18 1.93
N LEU A 456 -52.40 -2.09 2.92
CA LEU A 456 -53.82 -2.44 2.82
C LEU A 456 -54.71 -1.32 3.41
N PRO A 457 -54.74 -0.12 2.78
CA PRO A 457 -55.49 1.04 3.30
C PRO A 457 -57.00 0.81 3.42
N GLY A 458 -57.60 0.00 2.54
CA GLY A 458 -59.02 -0.36 2.62
C GLY A 458 -59.34 -1.19 3.87
N TRP A 459 -58.50 -2.18 4.17
CA TRP A 459 -58.58 -2.99 5.40
C TRP A 459 -58.28 -2.17 6.64
N THR A 460 -57.35 -1.22 6.58
CA THR A 460 -57.12 -0.27 7.68
C THR A 460 -58.39 0.53 7.99
N ALA A 461 -59.11 1.00 6.96
CA ALA A 461 -60.38 1.68 7.14
C ALA A 461 -61.50 0.77 7.68
N ALA A 462 -61.50 -0.52 7.33
CA ALA A 462 -62.44 -1.52 7.82
C ALA A 462 -62.15 -2.00 9.27
N GLY A 463 -60.95 -1.73 9.79
CA GLY A 463 -60.54 -2.01 11.17
C GLY A 463 -59.78 -3.32 11.36
N LEU A 464 -58.80 -3.31 12.28
CA LEU A 464 -57.92 -4.44 12.57
C LEU A 464 -58.65 -5.74 12.99
N PRO A 465 -59.71 -5.72 13.83
CA PRO A 465 -60.45 -6.95 14.15
C PRO A 465 -61.08 -7.63 12.93
N THR A 466 -61.54 -6.83 11.96
CA THR A 466 -62.11 -7.31 10.70
C THR A 466 -61.05 -7.98 9.84
N LEU A 467 -59.88 -7.32 9.70
CA LEU A 467 -58.73 -7.89 8.98
C LEU A 467 -58.22 -9.17 9.65
N GLN A 468 -58.12 -9.21 10.98
CA GLN A 468 -57.71 -10.39 11.74
C GLN A 468 -58.65 -11.58 11.49
N LYS A 469 -59.96 -11.36 11.53
CA LYS A 469 -60.94 -12.40 11.22
C LYS A 469 -60.79 -12.91 9.79
N ARG A 470 -60.59 -12.02 8.80
CA ARG A 470 -60.41 -12.43 7.40
C ARG A 470 -59.10 -13.20 7.19
N CYS A 471 -58.02 -12.75 7.82
CA CYS A 471 -56.75 -13.45 7.77
C CYS A 471 -56.87 -14.86 8.35
N GLU A 472 -57.61 -15.04 9.45
CA GLU A 472 -57.88 -16.35 10.05
C GLU A 472 -58.58 -17.30 9.06
N GLU A 473 -59.59 -16.82 8.33
CA GLU A 473 -60.27 -17.60 7.27
C GLU A 473 -59.32 -17.99 6.13
N LEU A 474 -58.39 -17.10 5.80
CA LEU A 474 -57.33 -17.31 4.80
C LEU A 474 -56.11 -18.06 5.35
N LYS A 475 -56.15 -18.49 6.63
CA LYS A 475 -55.06 -19.21 7.33
C LYS A 475 -53.74 -18.43 7.41
N VAL A 476 -53.81 -17.11 7.28
CA VAL A 476 -52.71 -16.16 7.50
C VAL A 476 -53.01 -15.32 8.74
N GLN A 477 -52.09 -14.47 9.15
CA GLN A 477 -52.27 -13.55 10.28
C GLN A 477 -51.66 -12.19 9.97
N PRO A 478 -52.30 -11.08 10.39
CA PRO A 478 -51.75 -9.74 10.24
C PRO A 478 -50.99 -9.33 11.52
N ARG A 479 -49.83 -8.69 11.36
CA ARG A 479 -49.01 -8.15 12.45
C ARG A 479 -48.50 -6.74 12.13
N GLY A 480 -48.04 -6.02 13.15
CA GLY A 480 -47.34 -4.75 12.97
C GLY A 480 -45.94 -4.96 12.36
N THR A 481 -45.39 -3.92 11.72
CA THR A 481 -44.13 -3.96 10.95
C THR A 481 -42.86 -4.08 11.81
N ARG A 482 -42.99 -4.12 13.15
CA ARG A 482 -41.88 -4.20 14.12
C ARG A 482 -41.84 -5.53 14.90
N GLY A 483 -42.45 -6.60 14.39
CA GLY A 483 -42.39 -7.94 14.99
C GLY A 483 -43.55 -8.28 15.93
N GLU A 484 -43.39 -9.34 16.73
CA GLU A 484 -44.46 -9.94 17.56
C GLU A 484 -45.05 -9.00 18.62
N SER A 485 -44.29 -7.98 19.02
CA SER A 485 -44.67 -7.00 20.07
C SER A 485 -44.82 -5.57 19.53
N GLY A 486 -44.68 -5.37 18.22
CA GLY A 486 -44.61 -4.05 17.60
C GLY A 486 -45.98 -3.49 17.20
N GLY A 487 -46.29 -2.26 17.61
CA GLY A 487 -47.50 -1.55 17.18
C GLY A 487 -47.56 -1.32 15.66
N GLN A 488 -48.78 -1.29 15.12
CA GLN A 488 -49.04 -0.95 13.71
C GLN A 488 -48.75 0.53 13.47
N THR A 489 -47.99 0.85 12.42
CA THR A 489 -47.85 2.23 11.92
C THR A 489 -48.46 2.34 10.54
N GLY A 490 -49.55 3.11 10.42
CA GLY A 490 -50.18 3.43 9.14
C GLY A 490 -50.93 2.25 8.51
N ILE A 491 -50.79 2.08 7.21
CA ILE A 491 -51.56 1.14 6.38
C ILE A 491 -50.81 -0.16 6.06
N THR A 492 -49.57 -0.30 6.54
CA THR A 492 -48.69 -1.43 6.24
C THR A 492 -48.86 -2.56 7.25
N TYR A 493 -49.04 -3.77 6.75
CA TYR A 493 -49.18 -4.97 7.56
C TYR A 493 -48.13 -6.02 7.19
N ASP A 494 -47.64 -6.74 8.21
CA ASP A 494 -46.90 -7.99 8.06
C ASP A 494 -47.90 -9.15 8.00
N ILE A 495 -48.18 -9.63 6.79
CA ILE A 495 -49.05 -10.79 6.55
C ILE A 495 -48.17 -12.03 6.51
N SER A 496 -48.44 -13.00 7.40
CA SER A 496 -47.64 -14.22 7.49
C SER A 496 -48.50 -15.47 7.72
N ASN A 497 -47.97 -16.65 7.39
CA ASN A 497 -48.65 -17.91 7.68
C ASN A 497 -48.88 -18.10 9.18
N LYS A 498 -50.04 -18.64 9.56
CA LYS A 498 -50.36 -18.98 10.96
C LYS A 498 -49.83 -20.36 11.36
N HIS A 499 -50.01 -21.35 10.49
CA HIS A 499 -49.68 -22.74 10.76
C HIS A 499 -48.19 -23.06 10.56
N ARG A 500 -47.71 -24.12 11.22
CA ARG A 500 -46.33 -24.64 11.08
C ARG A 500 -46.29 -26.17 11.05
N LEU A 501 -46.84 -26.81 12.08
CA LEU A 501 -46.93 -28.27 12.19
C LEU A 501 -48.16 -28.79 11.43
N GLY A 502 -48.03 -29.97 10.81
CA GLY A 502 -49.07 -30.56 9.93
C GLY A 502 -49.16 -29.98 8.50
N TYR A 503 -48.31 -29.02 8.13
CA TYR A 503 -48.26 -28.42 6.78
C TYR A 503 -46.82 -28.42 6.27
N SER A 504 -46.61 -28.63 4.99
CA SER A 504 -45.29 -28.51 4.36
C SER A 504 -44.90 -27.05 4.08
N GLU A 505 -43.60 -26.78 3.87
CA GLU A 505 -43.09 -25.45 3.55
C GLU A 505 -43.71 -24.88 2.26
N VAL A 506 -43.84 -25.70 1.21
CA VAL A 506 -44.55 -25.35 -0.03
C VAL A 506 -45.98 -24.91 0.24
N GLN A 507 -46.74 -25.64 1.08
CA GLN A 507 -48.12 -25.29 1.40
C GLN A 507 -48.21 -23.96 2.16
N LEU A 508 -47.28 -23.69 3.08
CA LEU A 508 -47.26 -22.45 3.84
C LEU A 508 -46.91 -21.23 2.99
N VAL A 509 -45.94 -21.38 2.05
CA VAL A 509 -45.59 -20.32 1.10
C VAL A 509 -46.74 -20.07 0.12
N GLN A 510 -47.38 -21.12 -0.42
CA GLN A 510 -48.53 -20.97 -1.31
C GLN A 510 -49.70 -20.29 -0.59
N CYS A 511 -50.01 -20.72 0.64
CA CYS A 511 -51.06 -20.11 1.47
C CYS A 511 -50.81 -18.61 1.70
N MET A 512 -49.54 -18.21 1.89
CA MET A 512 -49.18 -16.81 2.05
C MET A 512 -49.35 -16.02 0.75
N ILE A 513 -48.90 -16.55 -0.39
CA ILE A 513 -49.09 -15.92 -1.73
C ILE A 513 -50.57 -15.69 -2.01
N ASP A 514 -51.39 -16.74 -1.84
CA ASP A 514 -52.81 -16.71 -2.10
C ASP A 514 -53.53 -15.74 -1.14
N GLY A 515 -53.16 -15.77 0.14
CA GLY A 515 -53.71 -14.89 1.17
C GLY A 515 -53.43 -13.41 0.89
N VAL A 516 -52.19 -13.04 0.55
CA VAL A 516 -51.85 -11.64 0.21
C VAL A 516 -52.58 -11.18 -1.05
N ASN A 517 -52.63 -12.02 -2.08
CA ASN A 517 -53.33 -11.70 -3.33
C ASN A 517 -54.85 -11.52 -3.13
N ALA A 518 -55.47 -12.35 -2.28
CA ALA A 518 -56.88 -12.23 -1.91
C ALA A 518 -57.13 -10.94 -1.12
N LEU A 519 -56.33 -10.69 -0.08
CA LEU A 519 -56.45 -9.48 0.75
C LEU A 519 -56.31 -8.21 -0.08
N TYR A 520 -55.36 -8.15 -1.01
CA TYR A 520 -55.21 -6.98 -1.90
C TYR A 520 -56.40 -6.78 -2.84
N THR A 521 -56.93 -7.86 -3.41
CA THR A 521 -58.12 -7.78 -4.27
C THR A 521 -59.31 -7.22 -3.49
N GLU A 522 -59.52 -7.70 -2.27
CA GLU A 522 -60.57 -7.24 -1.35
C GLU A 522 -60.29 -5.79 -0.86
N ASP A 523 -59.03 -5.41 -0.68
CA ASP A 523 -58.61 -4.07 -0.25
C ASP A 523 -59.04 -2.99 -1.27
N LEU A 524 -58.90 -3.27 -2.56
CA LEU A 524 -59.32 -2.35 -3.63
C LEU A 524 -60.83 -2.08 -3.60
N GLU A 525 -61.64 -3.05 -3.20
CA GLU A 525 -63.09 -2.87 -3.02
C GLU A 525 -63.41 -2.07 -1.75
N LEU A 526 -62.68 -2.34 -0.66
CA LEU A 526 -62.80 -1.59 0.59
C LEU A 526 -62.36 -0.13 0.45
N CYS A 527 -61.30 0.15 -0.33
CA CYS A 527 -60.89 1.51 -0.67
C CYS A 527 -62.04 2.30 -1.32
N LYS A 528 -62.76 1.69 -2.28
CA LYS A 528 -63.94 2.29 -2.91
C LYS A 528 -65.07 2.49 -1.90
N LYS A 529 -65.35 1.49 -1.06
CA LYS A 529 -66.42 1.54 -0.04
C LYS A 529 -66.19 2.62 1.01
N HIS A 530 -64.95 2.81 1.44
CA HIS A 530 -64.57 3.72 2.52
C HIS A 530 -64.03 5.08 2.01
N ASN A 531 -64.05 5.32 0.69
CA ASN A 531 -63.54 6.53 0.04
C ASN A 531 -62.08 6.84 0.43
N VAL A 532 -61.23 5.81 0.46
CA VAL A 532 -59.79 5.92 0.72
C VAL A 532 -59.04 5.66 -0.59
N ALA A 533 -58.01 6.45 -0.87
CA ALA A 533 -57.23 6.30 -2.11
C ALA A 533 -56.61 4.89 -2.21
N PRO A 534 -56.72 4.21 -3.37
CA PRO A 534 -56.07 2.92 -3.57
C PRO A 534 -54.54 3.10 -3.53
N PRO A 535 -53.80 2.08 -3.08
CA PRO A 535 -52.35 2.16 -3.02
C PRO A 535 -51.76 2.24 -4.44
N VAL A 536 -50.89 3.23 -4.67
CA VAL A 536 -50.19 3.42 -5.94
C VAL A 536 -49.04 2.41 -6.01
N ALA A 537 -49.03 1.55 -7.02
CA ALA A 537 -47.88 0.70 -7.32
C ALA A 537 -46.67 1.61 -7.63
N ALA A 538 -45.75 1.73 -6.69
CA ALA A 538 -44.58 2.57 -6.88
C ALA A 538 -43.63 1.88 -7.87
N GLY A 539 -43.30 2.56 -8.97
CA GLY A 539 -41.98 2.40 -9.56
C GLY A 539 -40.90 2.64 -8.49
N PRO A 540 -39.63 2.26 -8.72
CA PRO A 540 -38.60 2.37 -7.69
C PRO A 540 -38.62 3.78 -7.09
N PRO A 541 -38.52 3.93 -5.76
CA PRO A 541 -38.56 5.24 -5.12
C PRO A 541 -37.47 6.13 -5.71
N PHE A 542 -37.79 7.42 -5.91
CA PHE A 542 -36.81 8.36 -6.45
C PHE A 542 -35.57 8.41 -5.54
N PRO A 543 -34.36 8.25 -6.09
CA PRO A 543 -33.14 8.09 -5.30
C PRO A 543 -32.76 9.39 -4.61
N ASN A 544 -32.26 9.30 -3.36
CA ASN A 544 -31.66 10.45 -2.70
C ASN A 544 -30.25 10.71 -3.24
N ILE A 545 -30.14 11.49 -4.31
CA ILE A 545 -28.86 11.88 -4.90
C ILE A 545 -28.11 12.79 -3.91
N LYS A 546 -27.01 12.33 -3.31
CA LYS A 546 -26.21 13.12 -2.35
C LYS A 546 -25.43 14.25 -3.05
N SER A 547 -24.88 14.01 -4.24
CA SER A 547 -24.15 15.03 -5.02
C SER A 547 -25.06 16.07 -5.66
N LYS A 548 -25.54 17.04 -4.88
CA LYS A 548 -26.53 18.04 -5.32
C LYS A 548 -26.06 18.95 -6.46
N HIS A 549 -24.75 19.08 -6.69
CA HIS A 549 -24.17 19.88 -7.77
C HIS A 549 -23.79 19.07 -9.02
N SER A 550 -24.00 17.75 -9.00
CA SER A 550 -23.64 16.87 -10.13
C SER A 550 -24.56 17.05 -11.33
N LEU A 551 -24.06 16.69 -12.52
CA LEU A 551 -24.89 16.59 -13.73
C LEU A 551 -26.00 15.53 -13.57
N VAL A 552 -25.78 14.48 -12.77
CA VAL A 552 -26.83 13.53 -12.38
C VAL A 552 -27.95 14.21 -11.60
N ALA A 553 -27.64 15.02 -10.58
CA ALA A 553 -28.66 15.75 -9.82
C ALA A 553 -29.50 16.70 -10.70
N LYS A 554 -28.88 17.27 -11.73
CA LYS A 554 -29.54 18.14 -12.71
C LYS A 554 -30.44 17.38 -13.68
N HIS A 555 -29.99 16.22 -14.18
CA HIS A 555 -30.62 15.53 -15.31
C HIS A 555 -31.42 14.27 -14.95
N VAL A 556 -31.31 13.76 -13.72
CA VAL A 556 -32.17 12.68 -13.21
C VAL A 556 -33.33 13.30 -12.45
N THR A 557 -34.37 13.69 -13.18
CA THR A 557 -35.59 14.26 -12.60
C THR A 557 -36.56 13.17 -12.15
N LYS A 558 -37.51 13.50 -11.26
CA LYS A 558 -38.57 12.56 -10.84
C LYS A 558 -39.34 11.98 -12.03
N GLU A 559 -39.60 12.79 -13.04
CA GLU A 559 -40.27 12.38 -14.28
C GLU A 559 -39.45 11.37 -15.08
N ARG A 560 -38.17 11.67 -15.36
CA ARG A 560 -37.27 10.74 -16.06
C ARG A 560 -37.07 9.44 -15.28
N TRP A 561 -37.03 9.52 -13.94
CA TRP A 561 -36.93 8.35 -13.08
C TRP A 561 -38.19 7.48 -13.08
N GLN A 562 -39.39 8.08 -13.10
CA GLN A 562 -40.63 7.31 -13.23
C GLN A 562 -40.67 6.52 -14.55
N LYS A 563 -40.12 7.09 -15.62
CA LYS A 563 -40.04 6.45 -16.93
C LYS A 563 -38.96 5.37 -17.01
N LEU A 564 -37.76 5.65 -16.49
CA LEU A 564 -36.56 4.84 -16.75
C LEU A 564 -36.06 4.03 -15.54
N GLY A 565 -36.51 4.34 -14.33
CA GLY A 565 -35.96 3.77 -13.09
C GLY A 565 -36.14 2.26 -12.97
N GLY A 566 -37.18 1.70 -13.59
CA GLY A 566 -37.43 0.26 -13.67
C GLY A 566 -36.88 -0.42 -14.93
N HIS A 567 -36.29 0.33 -15.87
CA HIS A 567 -35.80 -0.23 -17.14
C HIS A 567 -34.46 -0.97 -16.94
N VAL A 568 -34.30 -2.09 -17.65
CA VAL A 568 -33.11 -2.95 -17.64
C VAL A 568 -32.54 -3.07 -19.05
N THR A 569 -31.24 -2.86 -19.20
CA THR A 569 -30.58 -2.98 -20.51
C THR A 569 -30.52 -4.43 -20.97
N LYS A 570 -30.54 -4.62 -22.30
CA LYS A 570 -30.57 -5.96 -22.90
C LYS A 570 -29.25 -6.73 -22.74
N THR A 571 -28.10 -6.06 -22.93
CA THR A 571 -26.79 -6.72 -22.95
C THR A 571 -26.34 -7.20 -21.57
N ALA A 572 -26.45 -6.36 -20.53
CA ALA A 572 -25.95 -6.67 -19.19
C ALA A 572 -27.01 -6.70 -18.07
N GLY A 573 -28.28 -6.42 -18.37
CA GLY A 573 -29.31 -6.28 -17.33
C GLY A 573 -29.02 -5.10 -16.37
N PHE A 574 -28.42 -4.04 -16.89
CA PHE A 574 -27.99 -2.88 -16.13
C PHE A 574 -29.16 -1.89 -15.95
N THR A 575 -29.22 -1.18 -14.82
CA THR A 575 -30.32 -0.26 -14.50
C THR A 575 -29.80 1.17 -14.35
N LEU A 576 -30.70 2.16 -14.52
CA LEU A 576 -30.37 3.56 -14.24
C LEU A 576 -29.92 3.77 -12.79
N ALA A 577 -30.47 3.00 -11.84
CA ALA A 577 -30.05 3.02 -10.44
C ALA A 577 -28.56 2.66 -10.26
N LYS A 578 -28.09 1.60 -10.94
CA LYS A 578 -26.67 1.22 -10.94
C LYS A 578 -25.82 2.26 -11.65
N ALA A 579 -26.32 2.86 -12.73
CA ALA A 579 -25.61 3.87 -13.48
C ALA A 579 -25.28 5.10 -12.62
N ILE A 580 -26.20 5.55 -11.75
CA ILE A 580 -26.05 6.76 -10.95
C ILE A 580 -25.52 6.52 -9.52
N ALA A 581 -25.09 5.30 -9.21
CA ALA A 581 -24.78 4.88 -7.84
C ALA A 581 -23.75 5.80 -7.15
N CYS A 582 -22.75 6.29 -7.88
CA CYS A 582 -21.74 7.20 -7.33
C CYS A 582 -22.31 8.56 -6.91
N ALA A 583 -23.22 9.16 -7.68
CA ALA A 583 -23.88 10.41 -7.31
C ALA A 583 -24.86 10.25 -6.14
N VAL A 584 -25.38 9.04 -5.93
CA VAL A 584 -26.21 8.68 -4.77
C VAL A 584 -25.35 8.49 -3.53
N GLU A 585 -24.17 7.87 -3.66
CA GLU A 585 -23.35 7.53 -2.50
C GLU A 585 -22.43 8.66 -2.04
N PHE A 586 -21.91 9.47 -2.97
CA PHE A 586 -20.99 10.56 -2.67
C PHE A 586 -21.64 11.92 -2.94
N ASP A 587 -21.15 12.97 -2.29
CA ASP A 587 -21.67 14.34 -2.40
C ASP A 587 -20.82 15.26 -3.29
N ASN A 588 -19.66 14.79 -3.75
CA ASN A 588 -18.63 15.55 -4.46
C ASN A 588 -18.50 15.21 -5.96
N GLN A 589 -19.51 14.56 -6.55
CA GLN A 589 -19.45 14.12 -7.95
C GLN A 589 -19.71 15.27 -8.92
N HIS A 590 -18.89 15.39 -9.96
CA HIS A 590 -19.19 16.28 -11.09
C HIS A 590 -20.19 15.64 -12.06
N CYS A 591 -19.90 14.44 -12.58
CA CYS A 591 -20.85 13.65 -13.37
C CYS A 591 -21.61 12.65 -12.49
N GLY A 592 -20.89 11.66 -11.95
CA GLY A 592 -21.44 10.64 -11.05
C GLY A 592 -22.30 9.56 -11.71
N ILE A 593 -22.13 9.35 -13.02
CA ILE A 593 -22.85 8.32 -13.81
C ILE A 593 -21.89 7.46 -14.64
N TYR A 594 -22.16 6.16 -14.71
CA TYR A 594 -21.40 5.17 -15.49
C TYR A 594 -22.34 4.25 -16.29
N ALA A 595 -21.94 3.86 -17.49
CA ALA A 595 -22.65 2.92 -18.35
C ALA A 595 -22.21 1.47 -18.07
N GLY A 596 -23.17 0.55 -17.96
CA GLY A 596 -22.88 -0.87 -17.74
C GLY A 596 -22.67 -1.67 -19.03
N ASP A 597 -23.16 -1.16 -20.14
CA ASP A 597 -23.04 -1.74 -21.47
C ASP A 597 -23.28 -0.66 -22.55
N CYS A 598 -23.12 -1.01 -23.81
CA CYS A 598 -23.39 -0.10 -24.92
C CYS A 598 -24.88 0.29 -25.02
N ASP A 599 -25.79 -0.59 -24.59
CA ASP A 599 -27.24 -0.34 -24.59
C ASP A 599 -27.62 0.77 -23.61
N SER A 600 -26.87 0.95 -22.51
CA SER A 600 -27.09 2.00 -21.52
C SER A 600 -27.16 3.40 -22.14
N TYR A 601 -26.35 3.68 -23.16
CA TYR A 601 -26.35 4.97 -23.87
C TYR A 601 -27.59 5.19 -24.75
N LYS A 602 -28.30 4.12 -25.13
CA LYS A 602 -29.53 4.17 -25.92
C LYS A 602 -30.76 4.14 -25.02
N ASP A 603 -30.82 3.15 -24.14
CA ASP A 603 -31.95 2.88 -23.25
C ASP A 603 -32.16 3.99 -22.20
N PHE A 604 -31.07 4.62 -21.77
CA PHE A 604 -31.11 5.75 -20.83
C PHE A 604 -30.72 7.08 -21.48
N ALA A 605 -30.88 7.20 -22.81
CA ALA A 605 -30.45 8.38 -23.57
C ALA A 605 -31.01 9.70 -23.01
N GLU A 606 -32.27 9.72 -22.52
CA GLU A 606 -32.87 10.92 -21.92
C GLU A 606 -32.14 11.45 -20.69
N VAL A 607 -31.30 10.63 -20.05
CA VAL A 607 -30.40 11.03 -18.96
C VAL A 607 -28.96 11.21 -19.47
N PHE A 608 -28.43 10.26 -20.24
CA PHE A 608 -27.03 10.30 -20.68
C PHE A 608 -26.75 11.44 -21.68
N ASP A 609 -27.62 11.66 -22.66
CA ASP A 609 -27.42 12.69 -23.69
C ASP A 609 -27.20 14.10 -23.14
N PRO A 610 -28.08 14.64 -22.29
CA PRO A 610 -27.88 15.99 -21.78
C PRO A 610 -26.65 16.10 -20.87
N ILE A 611 -26.28 15.03 -20.15
CA ILE A 611 -25.03 14.97 -19.37
C ILE A 611 -23.80 15.03 -20.30
N ILE A 612 -23.80 14.23 -21.37
CA ILE A 612 -22.71 14.17 -22.36
C ILE A 612 -22.55 15.52 -23.07
N GLN A 613 -23.67 16.11 -23.50
CA GLN A 613 -23.68 17.41 -24.19
C GLN A 613 -23.12 18.51 -23.30
N GLU A 614 -23.55 18.56 -22.03
CA GLU A 614 -23.09 19.58 -21.08
C GLU A 614 -21.61 19.38 -20.69
N TYR A 615 -21.18 18.15 -20.43
CA TYR A 615 -19.79 17.87 -20.06
C TYR A 615 -18.81 18.14 -21.19
N HIS A 616 -19.12 17.71 -22.41
CA HIS A 616 -18.22 17.86 -23.56
C HIS A 616 -18.43 19.17 -24.33
N GLY A 617 -19.48 19.94 -24.01
CA GLY A 617 -19.81 21.19 -24.70
C GLY A 617 -20.23 20.98 -26.16
N ILE A 618 -20.89 19.86 -26.48
CA ILE A 618 -21.29 19.49 -27.84
C ILE A 618 -22.78 19.67 -28.09
N LYS A 619 -23.16 19.88 -29.35
CA LYS A 619 -24.56 19.98 -29.76
C LYS A 619 -25.24 18.60 -29.81
N PRO A 620 -26.57 18.52 -29.68
CA PRO A 620 -27.30 17.24 -29.72
C PRO A 620 -27.12 16.42 -31.00
N ASP A 621 -26.90 17.10 -32.13
CA ASP A 621 -26.69 16.55 -33.48
C ASP A 621 -25.21 16.36 -33.82
N ALA A 622 -24.29 16.61 -32.88
CA ALA A 622 -22.87 16.41 -33.12
C ALA A 622 -22.56 14.92 -33.34
N VAL A 623 -21.80 14.64 -34.40
CA VAL A 623 -21.20 13.34 -34.69
C VAL A 623 -19.72 13.36 -34.34
N HIS A 624 -19.17 12.20 -34.01
CA HIS A 624 -17.75 12.06 -33.72
C HIS A 624 -16.98 11.54 -34.95
N THR A 625 -15.74 11.98 -35.12
CA THR A 625 -14.83 11.46 -36.16
C THR A 625 -13.51 11.10 -35.51
N SER A 626 -13.10 9.84 -35.67
CA SER A 626 -11.79 9.33 -35.24
C SER A 626 -10.80 9.47 -36.40
N ASP A 627 -9.57 9.86 -36.09
CA ASP A 627 -8.46 9.98 -37.05
C ASP A 627 -7.13 9.71 -36.34
N MET A 628 -6.54 8.56 -36.63
CA MET A 628 -5.26 8.08 -36.09
C MET A 628 -4.10 8.25 -37.09
N ALA A 629 -4.25 9.06 -38.15
CA ALA A 629 -3.22 9.22 -39.17
C ALA A 629 -2.04 10.08 -38.67
N VAL A 630 -0.97 9.44 -38.20
CA VAL A 630 0.26 10.08 -37.69
C VAL A 630 0.83 11.14 -38.65
N SER A 631 0.73 10.90 -39.96
CA SER A 631 1.21 11.80 -41.01
C SER A 631 0.52 13.18 -41.02
N LYS A 632 -0.65 13.31 -40.39
CA LYS A 632 -1.37 14.58 -40.27
C LYS A 632 -0.94 15.40 -39.06
N VAL A 633 -0.14 14.84 -38.15
CA VAL A 633 0.50 15.60 -37.07
C VAL A 633 1.69 16.35 -37.64
N THR A 634 1.76 17.65 -37.38
CA THR A 634 2.82 18.55 -37.87
C THR A 634 3.70 19.02 -36.71
N GLY A 635 5.02 19.12 -36.95
CA GLY A 635 5.99 19.50 -35.91
C GLY A 635 6.13 18.49 -34.76
N ASN A 636 6.75 18.94 -33.67
CA ASN A 636 6.88 18.24 -32.39
C ASN A 636 7.01 19.30 -31.29
N ILE A 637 7.16 18.89 -30.03
CA ILE A 637 7.53 19.85 -28.98
C ILE A 637 8.94 20.39 -29.28
N ASN A 638 9.15 21.69 -29.02
CA ASN A 638 10.43 22.35 -29.16
C ASN A 638 11.53 21.59 -28.41
N GLU A 639 12.66 21.33 -29.07
CA GLU A 639 13.76 20.55 -28.50
C GLU A 639 14.41 21.18 -27.26
N ASP A 640 14.30 22.51 -27.11
CA ASP A 640 14.80 23.25 -25.96
C ASP A 640 13.77 23.30 -24.80
N ALA A 641 12.52 22.88 -25.04
CA ALA A 641 11.51 22.81 -24.00
C ALA A 641 11.89 21.74 -22.96
N PRO A 642 11.75 22.03 -21.65
CA PRO A 642 12.17 21.13 -20.59
C PRO A 642 11.16 20.00 -20.35
N VAL A 643 11.02 19.13 -21.34
CA VAL A 643 10.09 18.00 -21.29
C VAL A 643 10.76 16.80 -20.61
N ASN A 644 10.15 16.36 -19.52
CA ASN A 644 10.54 15.15 -18.80
C ASN A 644 10.05 13.89 -19.52
N SER A 645 8.78 13.88 -19.94
CA SER A 645 8.17 12.73 -20.62
C SER A 645 6.93 13.13 -21.42
N VAL A 646 6.59 12.27 -22.38
CA VAL A 646 5.33 12.30 -23.13
C VAL A 646 4.59 11.00 -22.86
N ARG A 647 3.27 11.09 -22.68
CA ARG A 647 2.37 9.94 -22.48
C ARG A 647 1.06 10.15 -23.22
N ILE A 648 0.69 9.20 -24.08
CA ILE A 648 -0.59 9.22 -24.80
C ILE A 648 -1.31 7.91 -24.49
N ARG A 649 -2.54 8.03 -23.98
CA ARG A 649 -3.40 6.88 -23.66
C ARG A 649 -4.71 6.96 -24.42
N VAL A 650 -5.27 5.80 -24.77
CA VAL A 650 -6.67 5.65 -25.20
C VAL A 650 -7.33 4.50 -24.44
N GLY A 651 -8.61 4.64 -24.12
CA GLY A 651 -9.42 3.50 -23.67
C GLY A 651 -10.08 2.79 -24.86
N ARG A 652 -10.34 1.49 -24.76
CA ARG A 652 -11.16 0.74 -25.72
C ARG A 652 -12.02 -0.29 -24.98
N SER A 653 -13.21 -0.53 -25.52
CA SER A 653 -14.11 -1.60 -25.08
C SER A 653 -14.38 -2.51 -26.27
N ILE A 654 -14.49 -3.81 -26.06
CA ILE A 654 -14.76 -4.83 -27.06
C ILE A 654 -16.28 -4.99 -27.18
N SER A 655 -16.79 -4.97 -28.42
CA SER A 655 -18.22 -5.07 -28.68
C SER A 655 -18.83 -6.36 -28.13
N GLY A 656 -20.12 -6.34 -27.77
CA GLY A 656 -20.85 -7.52 -27.30
C GLY A 656 -20.40 -8.11 -25.96
N PHE A 657 -19.59 -7.40 -25.18
CA PHE A 657 -19.37 -7.62 -23.75
C PHE A 657 -19.98 -6.47 -22.95
N GLY A 658 -20.34 -6.69 -21.68
CA GLY A 658 -20.66 -5.58 -20.78
C GLY A 658 -19.45 -4.66 -20.59
N LEU A 659 -19.69 -3.35 -20.43
CA LEU A 659 -18.66 -2.40 -20.00
C LEU A 659 -18.27 -2.72 -18.53
N SER A 660 -17.18 -2.16 -18.01
CA SER A 660 -16.64 -2.56 -16.70
C SER A 660 -17.65 -2.58 -15.54
N PRO A 661 -18.63 -1.65 -15.45
CA PRO A 661 -19.70 -1.72 -14.43
C PRO A 661 -20.65 -2.90 -14.59
N GLY A 662 -21.00 -3.26 -15.83
CA GLY A 662 -22.03 -4.28 -16.14
C GLY A 662 -21.46 -5.64 -16.55
N ILE A 663 -20.14 -5.75 -16.76
CA ILE A 663 -19.50 -7.02 -17.14
C ILE A 663 -19.72 -8.09 -16.07
N THR A 664 -20.03 -9.31 -16.50
CA THR A 664 -20.10 -10.48 -15.60
C THR A 664 -18.69 -10.99 -15.28
N LYS A 665 -18.56 -11.81 -14.23
CA LYS A 665 -17.27 -12.42 -13.87
C LYS A 665 -16.71 -13.25 -15.02
N GLU A 666 -17.57 -14.05 -15.65
CA GLU A 666 -17.23 -14.95 -16.75
C GLU A 666 -16.79 -14.15 -17.98
N GLN A 667 -17.52 -13.07 -18.32
CA GLN A 667 -17.13 -12.17 -19.40
C GLN A 667 -15.80 -11.48 -19.12
N ARG A 668 -15.53 -11.08 -17.87
CA ARG A 668 -14.28 -10.42 -17.51
C ARG A 668 -13.07 -11.33 -17.67
N VAL A 669 -13.18 -12.58 -17.19
CA VAL A 669 -12.14 -13.59 -17.40
C VAL A 669 -12.00 -13.93 -18.89
N ALA A 670 -13.10 -13.96 -19.65
CA ALA A 670 -13.04 -14.16 -21.10
C ALA A 670 -12.29 -13.01 -21.81
N VAL A 671 -12.52 -11.75 -21.42
CA VAL A 671 -11.74 -10.60 -21.92
C VAL A 671 -10.27 -10.75 -21.55
N GLU A 672 -9.93 -11.14 -20.32
CA GLU A 672 -8.54 -11.39 -19.94
C GLU A 672 -7.86 -12.45 -20.82
N ASN A 673 -8.51 -13.59 -21.03
CA ASN A 673 -7.96 -14.68 -21.82
C ASN A 673 -7.82 -14.31 -23.30
N LEU A 674 -8.79 -13.59 -23.84
CA LEU A 674 -8.73 -12.99 -25.17
C LEU A 674 -7.52 -12.07 -25.30
N MET A 675 -7.28 -11.21 -24.30
CA MET A 675 -6.14 -10.30 -24.31
C MET A 675 -4.80 -11.02 -24.17
N LYS A 676 -4.71 -12.06 -23.32
CA LYS A 676 -3.51 -12.92 -23.24
C LYS A 676 -3.16 -13.50 -24.61
N SER A 677 -4.15 -14.00 -25.35
CA SER A 677 -3.96 -14.49 -26.71
C SER A 677 -3.52 -13.38 -27.66
N ALA A 678 -4.23 -12.24 -27.66
CA ALA A 678 -3.93 -11.10 -28.52
C ALA A 678 -2.51 -10.54 -28.32
N PHE A 679 -2.03 -10.48 -27.06
CA PHE A 679 -0.69 -9.97 -26.77
C PHE A 679 0.44 -10.85 -27.30
N THR A 680 0.22 -12.15 -27.51
CA THR A 680 1.24 -13.05 -28.12
C THR A 680 1.51 -12.73 -29.58
N LYS A 681 0.61 -11.99 -30.25
CA LYS A 681 0.73 -11.60 -31.66
C LYS A 681 1.39 -10.23 -31.84
N LEU A 682 1.72 -9.53 -30.76
CA LEU A 682 2.46 -8.27 -30.82
C LEU A 682 3.92 -8.55 -31.15
N THR A 683 4.45 -7.84 -32.16
CA THR A 683 5.79 -8.05 -32.70
C THR A 683 6.60 -6.75 -32.72
N GLY A 684 7.92 -6.85 -32.85
CA GLY A 684 8.79 -5.68 -32.99
C GLY A 684 8.92 -4.91 -31.69
N ASP A 685 8.81 -3.59 -31.73
CA ASP A 685 8.92 -2.74 -30.53
C ASP A 685 7.74 -2.88 -29.55
N LEU A 686 6.66 -3.55 -29.95
CA LEU A 686 5.47 -3.82 -29.14
C LEU A 686 5.51 -5.19 -28.44
N GLU A 687 6.47 -6.05 -28.76
CA GLU A 687 6.61 -7.36 -28.12
C GLU A 687 6.87 -7.21 -26.62
N GLY A 688 6.19 -8.02 -25.80
CA GLY A 688 6.16 -7.83 -24.37
C GLY A 688 5.59 -8.99 -23.58
N LYS A 689 5.32 -8.72 -22.30
CA LYS A 689 4.83 -9.72 -21.36
C LYS A 689 3.56 -9.23 -20.68
N TYR A 690 2.61 -10.16 -20.52
CA TYR A 690 1.41 -9.95 -19.71
C TYR A 690 1.62 -10.47 -18.28
N TYR A 691 1.14 -9.69 -17.32
CA TYR A 691 1.22 -9.96 -15.90
C TYR A 691 -0.20 -9.92 -15.30
N PRO A 692 -0.83 -11.08 -15.02
CA PRO A 692 -2.11 -11.11 -14.32
C PRO A 692 -1.93 -10.58 -12.90
N LEU A 693 -2.89 -9.81 -12.39
CA LEU A 693 -2.91 -9.40 -10.98
C LEU A 693 -3.18 -10.59 -10.05
N THR A 694 -3.95 -11.56 -10.52
CA THR A 694 -4.21 -12.80 -9.77
C THR A 694 -2.94 -13.62 -9.66
N GLY A 695 -2.45 -13.83 -8.44
CA GLY A 695 -1.21 -14.57 -8.18
C GLY A 695 0.08 -13.82 -8.55
N MET A 696 0.03 -12.50 -8.73
CA MET A 696 1.22 -11.68 -8.99
C MET A 696 2.18 -11.73 -7.79
N ASP A 697 3.46 -12.01 -8.05
CA ASP A 697 4.52 -11.96 -7.05
C ASP A 697 4.73 -10.53 -6.52
N GLU A 698 4.97 -10.40 -5.22
CA GLU A 698 5.06 -9.10 -4.54
C GLU A 698 6.22 -8.23 -5.04
N LYS A 699 7.35 -8.84 -5.41
CA LYS A 699 8.49 -8.11 -5.97
C LYS A 699 8.15 -7.54 -7.35
N VAL A 700 7.44 -8.32 -8.18
CA VAL A 700 6.93 -7.86 -9.48
C VAL A 700 5.89 -6.76 -9.28
N ARG A 701 4.98 -6.93 -8.33
CA ARG A 701 3.98 -5.92 -7.97
C ARG A 701 4.64 -4.60 -7.58
N GLN A 702 5.61 -4.64 -6.67
CA GLN A 702 6.30 -3.43 -6.21
C GLN A 702 7.08 -2.76 -7.35
N GLN A 703 7.78 -3.53 -8.20
CA GLN A 703 8.47 -2.97 -9.36
C GLN A 703 7.51 -2.23 -10.30
N LEU A 704 6.33 -2.78 -10.58
CA LEU A 704 5.32 -2.14 -11.42
C LEU A 704 4.71 -0.90 -10.76
N VAL A 705 4.66 -0.83 -9.43
CA VAL A 705 4.29 0.39 -8.69
C VAL A 705 5.37 1.46 -8.83
N ASP A 706 6.63 1.08 -8.64
CA ASP A 706 7.78 2.00 -8.72
C ASP A 706 7.95 2.57 -10.14
N ASP A 707 7.63 1.77 -11.16
CA ASP A 707 7.61 2.20 -12.56
C ASP A 707 6.40 3.09 -12.91
N HIS A 708 5.46 3.29 -11.97
CA HIS A 708 4.15 3.93 -12.18
C HIS A 708 3.26 3.23 -13.22
N PHE A 709 3.40 1.91 -13.35
CA PHE A 709 2.71 1.09 -14.33
C PHE A 709 1.48 0.39 -13.76
N LEU A 710 1.47 0.05 -12.46
CA LEU A 710 0.39 -0.69 -11.85
C LEU A 710 -0.81 0.19 -11.47
N PHE A 711 -2.02 -0.23 -11.82
CA PHE A 711 -3.25 0.28 -11.24
C PHE A 711 -3.65 -0.54 -10.01
N MET A 712 -4.28 0.11 -9.02
CA MET A 712 -4.59 -0.50 -7.72
C MET A 712 -6.09 -0.41 -7.41
N SER A 713 -6.61 -1.41 -6.70
CA SER A 713 -7.94 -1.32 -6.07
C SER A 713 -7.91 -0.32 -4.91
N GLY A 714 -9.04 0.33 -4.67
CA GLY A 714 -9.15 1.29 -3.58
C GLY A 714 -9.98 2.51 -3.91
N ASP A 715 -10.23 2.77 -5.19
CA ASP A 715 -10.98 3.94 -5.62
C ASP A 715 -12.47 3.76 -5.23
N ALA A 716 -12.97 4.70 -4.43
CA ALA A 716 -14.32 4.63 -3.90
C ALA A 716 -15.39 4.72 -5.02
N ASN A 717 -15.12 5.48 -6.10
CA ASN A 717 -16.02 5.58 -7.24
C ASN A 717 -16.05 4.27 -8.03
N LEU A 718 -14.89 3.68 -8.33
CA LEU A 718 -14.83 2.41 -9.08
C LEU A 718 -15.50 1.26 -8.32
N LYS A 719 -15.38 1.23 -6.98
CA LYS A 719 -16.09 0.28 -6.13
C LYS A 719 -17.61 0.44 -6.21
N VAL A 720 -18.11 1.66 -6.00
CA VAL A 720 -19.55 1.95 -6.02
C VAL A 720 -20.15 1.79 -7.41
N ALA A 721 -19.42 2.12 -8.46
CA ALA A 721 -19.82 1.87 -9.85
C ALA A 721 -19.83 0.37 -10.22
N GLY A 722 -19.34 -0.51 -9.35
CA GLY A 722 -19.33 -1.95 -9.58
C GLY A 722 -18.20 -2.45 -10.48
N MET A 723 -17.16 -1.64 -10.73
CA MET A 723 -16.01 -2.00 -11.57
C MET A 723 -14.98 -2.84 -10.82
N GLU A 724 -14.92 -2.74 -9.49
CA GLU A 724 -14.04 -3.57 -8.64
C GLU A 724 -14.66 -4.91 -8.19
N ARG A 725 -15.82 -5.31 -8.75
CA ARG A 725 -16.41 -6.64 -8.46
C ARG A 725 -15.44 -7.76 -8.81
N ASP A 726 -15.37 -8.80 -7.98
CA ASP A 726 -14.49 -9.96 -8.19
C ASP A 726 -12.98 -9.62 -8.29
N TRP A 727 -12.51 -8.55 -7.65
CA TRP A 727 -11.09 -8.17 -7.68
C TRP A 727 -10.17 -9.20 -7.00
N PRO A 728 -8.97 -9.53 -7.54
CA PRO A 728 -8.33 -9.01 -8.76
C PRO A 728 -8.56 -9.88 -10.01
N GLU A 729 -9.56 -10.74 -10.01
CA GLU A 729 -9.76 -11.76 -11.05
C GLU A 729 -10.09 -11.15 -12.41
N GLY A 730 -9.46 -11.65 -13.50
CA GLY A 730 -9.66 -11.10 -14.84
C GLY A 730 -8.91 -9.80 -15.13
N ARG A 731 -8.03 -9.32 -14.23
CA ARG A 731 -7.27 -8.07 -14.41
C ARG A 731 -5.78 -8.33 -14.55
N GLY A 732 -5.11 -7.44 -15.27
CA GLY A 732 -3.67 -7.47 -15.40
C GLY A 732 -3.11 -6.36 -16.27
N ILE A 733 -1.80 -6.45 -16.48
CA ILE A 733 -1.03 -5.45 -17.20
C ILE A 733 -0.13 -6.12 -18.22
N PHE A 734 -0.12 -5.57 -19.42
CA PHE A 734 0.90 -5.86 -20.43
C PHE A 734 1.87 -4.69 -20.52
N HIS A 735 3.16 -4.98 -20.73
CA HIS A 735 4.10 -3.98 -21.23
C HIS A 735 5.18 -4.59 -22.12
N ASN A 736 5.70 -3.79 -23.05
CA ASN A 736 6.84 -4.17 -23.89
C ASN A 736 8.17 -4.17 -23.10
N ALA A 737 9.21 -4.78 -23.67
CA ALA A 737 10.53 -4.86 -23.02
C ALA A 737 11.15 -3.48 -22.73
N ALA A 738 10.93 -2.51 -23.62
CA ALA A 738 11.43 -1.14 -23.47
C ALA A 738 10.62 -0.29 -22.47
N LYS A 739 9.52 -0.80 -21.92
CA LYS A 739 8.63 -0.08 -21.00
C LYS A 739 8.05 1.23 -21.59
N THR A 740 7.85 1.25 -22.91
CA THR A 740 7.35 2.40 -23.69
C THR A 740 5.95 2.19 -24.27
N PHE A 741 5.39 0.99 -24.14
CA PHE A 741 4.03 0.63 -24.53
C PHE A 741 3.42 -0.31 -23.49
N LEU A 742 2.21 0.00 -23.03
CA LEU A 742 1.51 -0.71 -21.96
C LEU A 742 0.02 -0.85 -22.24
N VAL A 743 -0.59 -1.90 -21.71
CA VAL A 743 -2.05 -2.09 -21.74
C VAL A 743 -2.54 -2.52 -20.37
N TRP A 744 -3.47 -1.77 -19.78
CA TRP A 744 -4.25 -2.23 -18.61
C TRP A 744 -5.50 -2.96 -19.08
N VAL A 745 -5.78 -4.11 -18.46
CA VAL A 745 -6.93 -4.96 -18.80
C VAL A 745 -7.91 -4.99 -17.63
N ASN A 746 -9.18 -4.67 -17.90
CA ASN A 746 -10.33 -4.71 -17.00
C ASN A 746 -10.24 -3.82 -15.73
N GLU A 747 -9.75 -2.59 -15.90
CA GLU A 747 -9.70 -1.56 -14.86
C GLU A 747 -10.98 -0.70 -14.90
N GLU A 748 -10.90 0.59 -15.24
CA GLU A 748 -12.07 1.48 -15.42
C GLU A 748 -12.80 1.19 -16.74
N ASP A 749 -12.02 0.89 -17.78
CA ASP A 749 -12.47 0.37 -19.07
C ASP A 749 -11.89 -1.04 -19.27
N GLN A 750 -12.41 -1.78 -20.26
CA GLN A 750 -11.88 -3.11 -20.57
C GLN A 750 -10.40 -3.04 -20.99
N LEU A 751 -10.02 -2.02 -21.77
CA LEU A 751 -8.64 -1.77 -22.18
C LEU A 751 -8.26 -0.32 -21.98
N ARG A 752 -7.07 -0.07 -21.42
CA ARG A 752 -6.40 1.23 -21.47
C ARG A 752 -5.03 1.05 -22.10
N ILE A 753 -4.91 1.46 -23.37
CA ILE A 753 -3.72 1.30 -24.21
C ILE A 753 -2.89 2.58 -24.10
N ILE A 754 -1.62 2.45 -23.74
CA ILE A 754 -0.75 3.56 -23.35
C ILE A 754 0.57 3.45 -24.11
N SER A 755 1.02 4.57 -24.66
CA SER A 755 2.36 4.75 -25.19
C SER A 755 3.03 5.90 -24.45
N MET A 756 4.28 5.73 -24.02
CA MET A 756 5.02 6.75 -23.30
C MET A 756 6.53 6.61 -23.48
N GLN A 757 7.28 7.71 -23.31
CA GLN A 757 8.74 7.70 -23.22
C GLN A 757 9.25 9.02 -22.61
N SER A 758 10.50 9.04 -22.17
CA SER A 758 11.19 10.27 -21.75
C SER A 758 11.47 11.21 -22.93
N GLY A 759 11.55 12.51 -22.65
CA GLY A 759 11.78 13.55 -23.66
C GLY A 759 10.51 13.94 -24.42
N GLY A 760 10.64 14.90 -25.36
CA GLY A 760 9.52 15.58 -26.02
C GLY A 760 9.07 15.03 -27.37
N ASP A 761 9.45 13.81 -27.76
CA ASP A 761 9.09 13.26 -29.08
C ASP A 761 7.67 12.66 -29.09
N VAL A 762 6.68 13.55 -29.24
CA VAL A 762 5.26 13.20 -29.26
C VAL A 762 4.89 12.34 -30.45
N LYS A 763 5.47 12.63 -31.62
CA LYS A 763 5.18 11.89 -32.85
C LYS A 763 5.52 10.41 -32.73
N LYS A 764 6.72 10.09 -32.23
CA LYS A 764 7.13 8.70 -32.03
C LYS A 764 6.26 7.98 -31.00
N VAL A 765 5.85 8.67 -29.94
CA VAL A 765 4.91 8.12 -28.95
C VAL A 765 3.55 7.83 -29.59
N PHE A 766 3.03 8.76 -30.39
CA PHE A 766 1.76 8.61 -31.07
C PHE A 766 1.79 7.52 -32.14
N GLU A 767 2.86 7.43 -32.94
CA GLU A 767 3.07 6.39 -33.93
C GLU A 767 3.02 4.98 -33.31
N ARG A 768 3.77 4.78 -32.22
CA ARG A 768 3.74 3.54 -31.46
C ARG A 768 2.36 3.22 -30.87
N LEU A 769 1.63 4.24 -30.41
CA LEU A 769 0.26 4.07 -29.92
C LEU A 769 -0.68 3.61 -31.05
N VAL A 770 -0.61 4.26 -32.22
CA VAL A 770 -1.45 3.92 -33.38
C VAL A 770 -1.17 2.50 -33.85
N GLN A 771 0.10 2.12 -33.95
CA GLN A 771 0.48 0.74 -34.28
C GLN A 771 -0.04 -0.25 -33.24
N GLY A 772 0.10 0.07 -31.94
CA GLY A 772 -0.38 -0.78 -30.85
C GLY A 772 -1.89 -0.95 -30.83
N VAL A 773 -2.65 0.13 -30.99
CA VAL A 773 -4.12 0.09 -31.07
C VAL A 773 -4.58 -0.76 -32.25
N ARG A 774 -3.95 -0.60 -33.42
CA ARG A 774 -4.25 -1.39 -34.61
C ARG A 774 -3.97 -2.87 -34.39
N MET A 775 -2.76 -3.23 -33.95
CA MET A 775 -2.39 -4.64 -33.75
C MET A 775 -3.23 -5.33 -32.67
N VAL A 776 -3.58 -4.61 -31.60
CA VAL A 776 -4.50 -5.14 -30.57
C VAL A 776 -5.91 -5.32 -31.15
N GLY A 777 -6.42 -4.35 -31.92
CA GLY A 777 -7.72 -4.44 -32.59
C GLY A 777 -7.79 -5.62 -33.57
N ASP A 778 -6.84 -5.69 -34.52
CA ASP A 778 -6.72 -6.77 -35.50
C ASP A 778 -6.65 -8.14 -34.81
N SER A 779 -5.96 -8.22 -33.67
CA SER A 779 -5.86 -9.46 -32.88
C SER A 779 -7.16 -9.82 -32.17
N VAL A 780 -7.87 -8.85 -31.59
CA VAL A 780 -9.18 -9.06 -30.95
C VAL A 780 -10.21 -9.53 -31.99
N GLU A 781 -10.23 -8.90 -33.17
CA GLU A 781 -11.11 -9.29 -34.27
C GLU A 781 -10.79 -10.71 -34.75
N ALA A 782 -9.51 -11.05 -34.93
CA ALA A 782 -9.11 -12.40 -35.33
C ALA A 782 -9.46 -13.49 -34.31
N GLU A 783 -9.44 -13.19 -33.01
CA GLU A 783 -9.68 -14.18 -31.95
C GLU A 783 -11.17 -14.38 -31.61
N CYS A 784 -12.00 -13.33 -31.68
CA CYS A 784 -13.40 -13.42 -31.28
C CYS A 784 -14.42 -12.92 -32.32
N GLY A 785 -13.97 -12.42 -33.47
CA GLY A 785 -14.84 -11.90 -34.53
C GLY A 785 -15.56 -10.61 -34.16
N LYS A 786 -15.08 -9.89 -33.13
CA LYS A 786 -15.67 -8.63 -32.65
C LYS A 786 -14.64 -7.51 -32.73
N ASP A 787 -15.10 -6.31 -33.06
CA ASP A 787 -14.30 -5.09 -33.06
C ASP A 787 -14.50 -4.29 -31.75
N PHE A 788 -13.75 -3.20 -31.58
CA PHE A 788 -14.00 -2.23 -30.53
C PHE A 788 -15.39 -1.59 -30.67
N ALA A 789 -16.06 -1.39 -29.55
CA ALA A 789 -17.36 -0.75 -29.48
C ALA A 789 -17.26 0.71 -29.94
N TYR A 790 -17.97 1.02 -31.03
CA TYR A 790 -18.00 2.33 -31.65
C TYR A 790 -19.45 2.73 -31.98
N ASP A 791 -19.79 3.99 -31.72
CA ASP A 791 -21.05 4.61 -32.09
C ASP A 791 -20.78 5.92 -32.86
N PRO A 792 -21.47 6.20 -34.00
CA PRO A 792 -21.22 7.42 -34.78
C PRO A 792 -21.42 8.74 -34.00
N LYS A 793 -22.29 8.76 -32.99
CA LYS A 793 -22.55 9.93 -32.14
C LYS A 793 -21.52 10.03 -31.01
N TYR A 794 -21.21 8.90 -30.36
CA TYR A 794 -20.36 8.90 -29.15
C TYR A 794 -18.90 8.51 -29.38
N GLY A 795 -18.51 8.13 -30.59
CA GLY A 795 -17.18 7.58 -30.89
C GLY A 795 -16.96 6.21 -30.24
N TYR A 796 -15.72 5.95 -29.79
CA TYR A 796 -15.45 4.76 -29.01
C TYR A 796 -16.21 4.80 -27.69
N VAL A 797 -16.81 3.67 -27.30
CA VAL A 797 -17.70 3.56 -26.15
C VAL A 797 -16.92 3.13 -24.91
N HIS A 798 -17.17 3.83 -23.79
CA HIS A 798 -16.46 3.67 -22.53
C HIS A 798 -17.43 3.51 -21.37
N SER A 799 -16.96 3.00 -20.23
CA SER A 799 -17.77 2.93 -19.01
C SER A 799 -18.14 4.32 -18.48
N CYS A 800 -17.21 5.26 -18.55
CA CYS A 800 -17.39 6.64 -18.09
C CYS A 800 -17.72 7.56 -19.28
N PRO A 801 -18.84 8.33 -19.25
CA PRO A 801 -19.19 9.26 -20.33
C PRO A 801 -18.14 10.33 -20.61
N THR A 802 -17.30 10.63 -19.62
CA THR A 802 -16.22 11.62 -19.80
C THR A 802 -15.12 11.13 -20.74
N ASN A 803 -15.00 9.81 -20.96
CA ASN A 803 -14.00 9.19 -21.83
C ASN A 803 -14.51 8.95 -23.26
N LEU A 804 -15.79 9.22 -23.56
CA LEU A 804 -16.34 9.06 -24.91
C LEU A 804 -15.58 9.85 -25.99
N GLY A 805 -15.76 9.43 -27.24
CA GLY A 805 -15.11 10.00 -28.42
C GLY A 805 -13.85 9.22 -28.75
N THR A 806 -12.70 9.87 -28.58
CA THR A 806 -11.39 9.24 -28.84
C THR A 806 -10.94 8.29 -27.73
N GLY A 807 -11.47 8.44 -26.52
CA GLY A 807 -10.88 7.85 -25.32
C GLY A 807 -9.52 8.43 -24.96
N MET A 808 -9.05 9.48 -25.66
CA MET A 808 -7.67 9.92 -25.63
C MET A 808 -7.36 10.87 -24.49
N ARG A 809 -6.19 10.65 -23.87
CA ARG A 809 -5.47 11.70 -23.15
C ARG A 809 -4.01 11.69 -23.60
N ALA A 810 -3.63 12.69 -24.39
CA ALA A 810 -2.26 13.03 -24.73
C ALA A 810 -1.74 14.03 -23.70
N SER A 811 -0.60 13.73 -23.09
CA SER A 811 -0.03 14.56 -22.04
C SER A 811 1.49 14.62 -22.02
N VAL A 812 1.99 15.70 -21.44
CA VAL A 812 3.42 16.03 -21.37
C VAL A 812 3.75 16.53 -19.99
N HIS A 813 4.78 15.95 -19.37
CA HIS A 813 5.40 16.52 -18.19
C HIS A 813 6.45 17.55 -18.61
N VAL A 814 6.19 18.83 -18.37
CA VAL A 814 7.07 19.94 -18.76
C VAL A 814 7.29 20.90 -17.59
N ASP A 815 8.52 21.36 -17.43
CA ASP A 815 8.85 22.37 -16.42
C ASP A 815 8.51 23.78 -16.92
N LEU A 816 7.72 24.52 -16.17
CA LEU A 816 7.28 25.88 -16.51
C LEU A 816 7.50 26.83 -15.31
N PRO A 817 8.76 27.12 -14.93
CA PRO A 817 9.07 27.94 -13.76
C PRO A 817 8.59 29.40 -13.86
N GLY A 818 8.52 29.96 -15.06
CA GLY A 818 7.94 31.29 -15.28
C GLY A 818 6.44 31.32 -14.94
N TRP A 819 5.69 30.31 -15.40
CA TRP A 819 4.28 30.12 -15.05
C TRP A 819 4.08 29.78 -13.57
N THR A 820 4.99 29.01 -12.97
CA THR A 820 4.95 28.77 -11.51
C THR A 820 5.07 30.08 -10.73
N ALA A 821 5.96 30.99 -11.14
CA ALA A 821 6.09 32.31 -10.51
C ALA A 821 4.90 33.24 -10.80
N GLU A 822 4.29 33.15 -11.99
CA GLU A 822 3.08 33.91 -12.34
C GLU A 822 1.84 33.43 -11.58
N GLY A 823 1.76 32.13 -11.27
CA GLY A 823 0.72 31.52 -10.43
C GLY A 823 -0.13 30.47 -11.17
N LEU A 824 -0.55 29.43 -10.43
CA LEU A 824 -1.29 28.29 -10.98
C LEU A 824 -2.64 28.70 -11.62
N GLU A 825 -3.35 29.66 -11.04
CA GLU A 825 -4.63 30.15 -11.59
C GLU A 825 -4.45 30.79 -12.97
N ALA A 826 -3.35 31.54 -13.16
CA ALA A 826 -3.01 32.14 -14.45
C ALA A 826 -2.69 31.05 -15.49
N LEU A 827 -1.90 30.04 -15.12
CA LEU A 827 -1.61 28.90 -15.98
C LEU A 827 -2.87 28.09 -16.33
N GLN A 828 -3.76 27.84 -15.37
CA GLN A 828 -5.04 27.15 -15.60
C GLN A 828 -5.91 27.89 -16.60
N LYS A 829 -6.07 29.22 -16.41
CA LYS A 829 -6.80 30.06 -17.34
C LYS A 829 -6.17 30.04 -18.74
N ARG A 830 -4.85 30.14 -18.83
CA ARG A 830 -4.16 30.10 -20.13
C ARG A 830 -4.30 28.75 -20.83
N CYS A 831 -4.18 27.66 -20.07
CA CYS A 831 -4.41 26.31 -20.60
C CYS A 831 -5.84 26.16 -21.13
N GLU A 832 -6.85 26.67 -20.41
CA GLU A 832 -8.25 26.64 -20.84
C GLU A 832 -8.43 27.35 -22.20
N GLU A 833 -7.84 28.52 -22.40
CA GLU A 833 -7.84 29.24 -23.68
C GLU A 833 -7.18 28.42 -24.81
N LEU A 834 -6.16 27.65 -24.47
CA LEU A 834 -5.45 26.73 -25.38
C LEU A 834 -6.14 25.36 -25.51
N LYS A 835 -7.31 25.16 -24.88
CA LYS A 835 -8.06 23.88 -24.84
C LYS A 835 -7.30 22.72 -24.17
N LEU A 836 -6.41 23.07 -23.27
CA LEU A 836 -5.59 22.19 -22.45
C LEU A 836 -6.01 22.29 -20.97
N GLN A 837 -5.45 21.41 -20.15
CA GLN A 837 -5.58 21.45 -18.70
C GLN A 837 -4.24 21.11 -18.04
N PRO A 838 -3.79 21.87 -17.02
CA PRO A 838 -2.61 21.54 -16.23
C PRO A 838 -3.01 20.70 -15.02
N ARG A 839 -2.20 19.69 -14.67
CA ARG A 839 -2.37 18.85 -13.48
C ARG A 839 -1.03 18.62 -12.78
N GLY A 840 -1.07 18.12 -11.54
CA GLY A 840 0.13 17.68 -10.83
C GLY A 840 0.69 16.37 -11.39
N THR A 841 1.94 16.08 -11.06
CA THR A 841 2.74 14.99 -11.64
C THR A 841 2.32 13.57 -11.21
N ARG A 842 1.37 13.46 -10.26
CA ARG A 842 0.85 12.18 -9.72
C ARG A 842 -0.61 11.88 -10.09
N GLY A 843 -1.12 12.47 -11.18
CA GLY A 843 -2.46 12.19 -11.70
C GLY A 843 -3.54 13.16 -11.22
N GLU A 844 -4.82 12.75 -11.34
CA GLU A 844 -6.00 13.63 -11.16
C GLU A 844 -6.14 14.28 -9.78
N SER A 845 -5.57 13.65 -8.75
CA SER A 845 -5.60 14.13 -7.36
C SER A 845 -4.19 14.41 -6.80
N GLY A 846 -3.16 14.35 -7.65
CA GLY A 846 -1.76 14.48 -7.25
C GLY A 846 -1.29 15.92 -7.19
N GLY A 847 -0.56 16.29 -6.13
CA GLY A 847 0.09 17.60 -6.03
C GLY A 847 1.16 17.82 -7.12
N GLN A 848 1.41 19.08 -7.45
CA GLN A 848 2.54 19.53 -8.27
C GLN A 848 3.86 19.28 -7.52
N THR A 849 4.93 18.94 -8.25
CA THR A 849 6.29 18.92 -7.70
C THR A 849 7.12 20.00 -8.39
N GLY A 850 7.67 20.95 -7.63
CA GLY A 850 8.52 22.01 -8.18
C GLY A 850 7.78 22.86 -9.21
N CYS A 851 8.32 22.98 -10.42
CA CYS A 851 7.71 23.70 -11.54
C CYS A 851 7.19 22.77 -12.66
N THR A 852 7.07 21.47 -12.39
CA THR A 852 6.65 20.48 -13.40
C THR A 852 5.13 20.33 -13.43
N TYR A 853 4.56 20.41 -14.63
CA TYR A 853 3.12 20.25 -14.85
C TYR A 853 2.83 19.13 -15.85
N ASP A 854 1.76 18.37 -15.61
CA ASP A 854 1.16 17.45 -16.58
C ASP A 854 0.15 18.22 -17.44
N ILE A 855 0.61 18.67 -18.61
CA ILE A 855 -0.21 19.42 -19.57
C ILE A 855 -0.88 18.42 -20.51
N SER A 856 -2.22 18.41 -20.54
CA SER A 856 -2.98 17.46 -21.34
C SER A 856 -4.17 18.09 -22.07
N ASN A 857 -4.65 17.44 -23.13
CA ASN A 857 -5.88 17.86 -23.79
C ASN A 857 -7.08 17.82 -22.83
N LYS A 858 -7.95 18.83 -22.92
CA LYS A 858 -9.21 18.89 -22.16
C LYS A 858 -10.33 18.08 -22.84
N HIS A 859 -10.46 18.21 -24.15
CA HIS A 859 -11.55 17.60 -24.92
C HIS A 859 -11.26 16.16 -25.32
N ARG A 860 -12.33 15.38 -25.60
CA ARG A 860 -12.24 14.01 -26.12
C ARG A 860 -13.27 13.74 -27.22
N LEU A 861 -14.54 14.02 -26.93
CA LEU A 861 -15.65 13.90 -27.88
C LEU A 861 -15.72 15.15 -28.77
N GLY A 862 -16.10 14.97 -30.03
CA GLY A 862 -16.12 16.04 -31.04
C GLY A 862 -14.76 16.43 -31.65
N TYR A 863 -13.67 15.78 -31.25
CA TYR A 863 -12.31 16.00 -31.78
C TYR A 863 -11.68 14.67 -32.18
N SER A 864 -10.91 14.63 -33.25
CA SER A 864 -10.13 13.44 -33.61
C SER A 864 -8.83 13.32 -32.80
N GLU A 865 -8.24 12.13 -32.77
CA GLU A 865 -6.97 11.86 -32.09
C GLU A 865 -5.83 12.74 -32.61
N VAL A 866 -5.71 12.89 -33.94
CA VAL A 866 -4.77 13.83 -34.56
C VAL A 866 -4.96 15.27 -34.05
N GLN A 867 -6.20 15.76 -33.99
CA GLN A 867 -6.47 17.12 -33.50
C GLN A 867 -6.09 17.31 -32.03
N LEU A 868 -6.34 16.30 -31.18
CA LEU A 868 -5.98 16.36 -29.76
C LEU A 868 -4.46 16.34 -29.56
N VAL A 869 -3.73 15.51 -30.31
CA VAL A 869 -2.27 15.47 -30.28
C VAL A 869 -1.67 16.78 -30.80
N GLN A 870 -2.18 17.32 -31.90
CA GLN A 870 -1.71 18.60 -32.45
C GLN A 870 -1.98 19.76 -31.47
N CYS A 871 -3.18 19.83 -30.89
CA CYS A 871 -3.54 20.82 -29.89
C CYS A 871 -2.61 20.79 -28.67
N MET A 872 -2.24 19.60 -28.22
CA MET A 872 -1.26 19.44 -27.13
C MET A 872 0.14 19.94 -27.55
N ILE A 873 0.64 19.57 -28.73
CA ILE A 873 1.96 20.02 -29.22
C ILE A 873 2.01 21.54 -29.31
N ASP A 874 1.00 22.16 -29.93
CA ASP A 874 0.96 23.60 -30.17
C ASP A 874 0.82 24.38 -28.86
N GLY A 875 -0.02 23.90 -27.95
CA GLY A 875 -0.21 24.54 -26.66
C GLY A 875 1.01 24.42 -25.74
N VAL A 876 1.68 23.27 -25.67
CA VAL A 876 2.95 23.13 -24.91
C VAL A 876 4.03 24.05 -25.48
N ASN A 877 4.16 24.13 -26.81
CA ASN A 877 5.11 25.04 -27.46
C ASN A 877 4.80 26.52 -27.19
N THR A 878 3.52 26.87 -27.10
CA THR A 878 3.08 28.23 -26.76
C THR A 878 3.40 28.55 -25.30
N LEU A 879 3.02 27.66 -24.39
CA LEU A 879 3.30 27.81 -22.96
C LEU A 879 4.80 27.92 -22.67
N TYR A 880 5.64 27.13 -23.35
CA TYR A 880 7.09 27.21 -23.20
C TYR A 880 7.68 28.56 -23.65
N LYS A 881 7.21 29.11 -24.77
CA LYS A 881 7.64 30.45 -25.21
C LYS A 881 7.24 31.53 -24.22
N GLU A 882 5.98 31.49 -23.76
CA GLU A 882 5.46 32.42 -22.75
C GLU A 882 6.21 32.26 -21.41
N ASP A 883 6.59 31.04 -21.04
CA ASP A 883 7.35 30.74 -19.83
C ASP A 883 8.72 31.39 -19.83
N ILE A 884 9.43 31.39 -20.96
CA ILE A 884 10.73 32.07 -21.09
C ILE A 884 10.58 33.57 -20.82
N ASP A 885 9.51 34.20 -21.29
CA ASP A 885 9.29 35.62 -21.07
C ASP A 885 8.88 35.92 -19.61
N LEU A 886 8.11 35.01 -18.99
CA LEU A 886 7.79 35.08 -17.57
C LEU A 886 9.02 34.86 -16.69
N GLN A 887 9.95 33.98 -17.07
CA GLN A 887 11.23 33.83 -16.37
C GLN A 887 12.02 35.14 -16.36
N LYS A 888 12.08 35.85 -17.50
CA LYS A 888 12.70 37.19 -17.57
C LYS A 888 11.97 38.21 -16.68
N LYS A 889 10.63 38.22 -16.73
CA LYS A 889 9.79 39.10 -15.90
C LYS A 889 10.05 38.92 -14.41
N HIS A 890 10.24 37.68 -13.97
CA HIS A 890 10.42 37.30 -12.57
C HIS A 890 11.90 37.14 -12.15
N ASN A 891 12.86 37.57 -12.99
CA ASN A 891 14.30 37.45 -12.75
C ASN A 891 14.77 36.00 -12.44
N ILE A 892 14.12 34.99 -13.03
CA ILE A 892 14.50 33.59 -12.88
C ILE A 892 15.67 33.28 -13.81
N LYS A 893 16.78 32.79 -13.25
CA LYS A 893 17.97 32.41 -14.04
C LYS A 893 17.68 31.15 -14.88
N PRO A 894 17.92 31.19 -16.20
CA PRO A 894 17.66 30.04 -17.06
C PRO A 894 18.60 28.88 -16.74
N PHE A 895 18.10 27.66 -16.86
CA PHE A 895 18.92 26.47 -16.73
C PHE A 895 20.01 26.43 -17.82
N PRO A 896 21.27 26.11 -17.48
CA PRO A 896 22.38 26.13 -18.44
C PRO A 896 22.20 25.13 -19.61
N LYS A 897 22.53 25.57 -20.82
CA LYS A 897 22.59 24.72 -22.01
C LYS A 897 24.00 24.15 -22.16
N PHE A 898 24.14 22.85 -21.93
CA PHE A 898 25.42 22.14 -22.07
C PHE A 898 25.74 21.84 -23.53
N LYS A 899 27.02 21.94 -23.88
CA LYS A 899 27.50 21.61 -25.23
C LYS A 899 27.45 20.10 -25.52
N SER A 900 27.81 19.30 -24.51
CA SER A 900 27.74 17.84 -24.53
C SER A 900 26.80 17.32 -23.44
N LYS A 901 25.79 16.55 -23.87
CA LYS A 901 24.82 15.87 -22.98
C LYS A 901 25.45 14.74 -22.16
N ASN A 902 26.67 14.32 -22.51
CA ASN A 902 27.38 13.21 -21.86
C ASN A 902 28.40 13.66 -20.81
N SER A 903 28.54 14.97 -20.56
CA SER A 903 29.44 15.45 -19.50
C SER A 903 28.93 15.08 -18.11
N MET A 904 29.83 14.87 -17.13
CA MET A 904 29.42 14.57 -15.75
C MET A 904 28.58 15.69 -15.14
N VAL A 905 28.87 16.96 -15.45
CA VAL A 905 28.02 18.08 -15.03
C VAL A 905 26.63 17.99 -15.65
N ALA A 906 26.51 17.73 -16.95
CA ALA A 906 25.19 17.57 -17.59
C ALA A 906 24.41 16.35 -17.06
N LYS A 907 25.13 15.30 -16.64
CA LYS A 907 24.56 14.08 -16.03
C LYS A 907 23.99 14.35 -14.64
N TYR A 908 24.66 15.15 -13.82
CA TYR A 908 24.30 15.34 -12.41
C TYR A 908 23.59 16.67 -12.09
N LEU A 909 23.83 17.75 -12.83
CA LEU A 909 23.16 19.03 -12.58
C LEU A 909 21.71 18.95 -13.06
N THR A 910 20.78 18.88 -12.12
CA THR A 910 19.35 18.93 -12.41
C THR A 910 18.81 20.36 -12.34
N ARG A 911 17.62 20.60 -12.90
CA ARG A 911 16.93 21.90 -12.83
C ARG A 911 16.60 22.31 -11.40
N ASP A 912 16.19 21.35 -10.57
CA ASP A 912 15.96 21.57 -9.14
C ASP A 912 17.25 21.98 -8.43
N MET A 913 18.36 21.28 -8.66
CA MET A 913 19.66 21.68 -8.12
C MET A 913 20.05 23.08 -8.59
N TRP A 914 19.91 23.37 -9.89
CA TRP A 914 20.20 24.70 -10.44
C TRP A 914 19.43 25.81 -9.72
N SER A 915 18.12 25.64 -9.51
CA SER A 915 17.30 26.63 -8.79
C SER A 915 17.75 26.91 -7.35
N LYS A 916 18.45 25.95 -6.72
CA LYS A 916 18.99 26.09 -5.35
C LYS A 916 20.39 26.68 -5.34
N LEU A 917 21.18 26.47 -6.41
CA LEU A 917 22.59 26.82 -6.47
C LEU A 917 22.87 28.10 -7.25
N CYS A 918 22.00 28.51 -8.18
CA CYS A 918 22.28 29.59 -9.13
C CYS A 918 22.48 30.96 -8.47
N ASP A 919 21.96 31.17 -7.26
CA ASP A 919 22.13 32.41 -6.49
C ASP A 919 23.08 32.26 -5.30
N VAL A 920 23.76 31.12 -5.18
CA VAL A 920 24.73 30.86 -4.11
C VAL A 920 26.10 31.40 -4.50
N GLU A 921 26.67 32.24 -3.64
CA GLU A 921 28.05 32.71 -3.71
C GLU A 921 28.86 32.12 -2.55
N THR A 922 30.02 31.57 -2.86
CA THR A 922 30.94 31.05 -1.83
C THR A 922 31.43 32.17 -0.92
N LYS A 923 31.68 31.85 0.34
CA LYS A 923 32.06 32.86 1.35
C LYS A 923 33.43 33.46 1.07
N THR A 924 34.42 32.65 0.72
CA THR A 924 35.83 33.07 0.58
C THR A 924 36.05 33.98 -0.63
N SER A 925 35.65 33.55 -1.83
CA SER A 925 35.98 34.26 -3.07
C SER A 925 34.79 34.80 -3.87
N LYS A 926 33.55 34.67 -3.34
CA LYS A 926 32.32 35.02 -4.08
C LYS A 926 32.22 34.27 -5.42
N PHE A 927 32.64 33.01 -5.40
CA PHE A 927 32.55 32.13 -6.56
C PHE A 927 31.13 31.62 -6.72
N THR A 928 30.66 31.49 -7.96
CA THR A 928 29.30 31.04 -8.25
C THR A 928 29.33 29.72 -8.98
N ILE A 929 28.18 29.02 -8.99
CA ILE A 929 28.05 27.76 -9.71
C ILE A 929 28.24 27.94 -11.23
N GLU A 930 27.87 29.09 -11.82
CA GLU A 930 28.13 29.42 -13.23
C GLU A 930 29.63 29.37 -13.56
N LYS A 931 30.45 29.96 -12.69
CA LYS A 931 31.91 29.95 -12.85
C LYS A 931 32.45 28.54 -12.68
N ALA A 932 31.91 27.78 -11.73
CA ALA A 932 32.32 26.40 -11.50
C ALA A 932 32.08 25.49 -12.72
N ILE A 933 30.95 25.65 -13.41
CA ILE A 933 30.57 24.80 -14.55
C ILE A 933 30.96 25.37 -15.93
N ALA A 934 31.61 26.54 -15.99
CA ALA A 934 31.88 27.26 -17.24
C ALA A 934 32.55 26.39 -18.32
N CYS A 935 33.45 25.48 -17.91
CA CYS A 935 34.11 24.54 -18.81
C CYS A 935 33.13 23.52 -19.43
N ALA A 936 32.18 22.98 -18.66
CA ALA A 936 31.15 22.07 -19.17
C ALA A 936 30.18 22.75 -20.16
N LEU A 937 30.04 24.08 -20.09
CA LEU A 937 29.22 24.84 -21.03
C LEU A 937 29.93 25.08 -22.37
N LYS A 938 31.26 25.17 -22.39
CA LYS A 938 32.05 25.51 -23.59
C LYS A 938 32.68 24.31 -24.30
N PHE A 939 32.97 23.21 -23.60
CA PHE A 939 33.72 22.08 -24.14
C PHE A 939 32.92 20.77 -24.11
N ASP A 940 33.17 19.89 -25.09
CA ASP A 940 32.40 18.64 -25.26
C ASP A 940 32.93 17.47 -24.44
N ASN A 941 34.24 17.45 -24.19
CA ASN A 941 34.96 16.35 -23.55
C ASN A 941 35.89 16.89 -22.47
N GLN A 942 35.41 16.92 -21.23
CA GLN A 942 36.17 17.30 -20.05
C GLN A 942 36.04 16.19 -19.03
N ALA A 943 37.13 15.92 -18.28
CA ALA A 943 37.17 14.84 -17.30
C ALA A 943 36.03 14.94 -16.29
N THR A 944 35.89 16.10 -15.66
CA THR A 944 34.76 16.44 -14.77
C THR A 944 33.95 17.62 -15.31
N GLY A 945 34.60 18.59 -15.96
CA GLY A 945 33.96 19.80 -16.49
C GLY A 945 33.62 20.86 -15.44
N ILE A 946 34.00 20.64 -14.19
CA ILE A 946 33.72 21.51 -13.03
C ILE A 946 35.01 21.85 -12.28
N PHE A 947 35.13 23.10 -11.82
CA PHE A 947 36.28 23.63 -11.07
C PHE A 947 35.83 24.36 -9.80
N ALA A 948 36.59 24.22 -8.73
CA ALA A 948 36.38 24.92 -7.47
C ALA A 948 37.14 26.25 -7.43
N GLY A 949 36.46 27.30 -7.01
CA GLY A 949 37.05 28.63 -6.83
C GLY A 949 37.77 28.78 -5.50
N ASP A 950 37.28 28.10 -4.47
CA ASP A 950 37.80 28.15 -3.10
C ASP A 950 37.43 26.86 -2.35
N TRP A 951 37.79 26.79 -1.08
CA TRP A 951 37.45 25.65 -0.23
C TRP A 951 35.94 25.50 -0.02
N ASP A 952 35.23 26.62 0.16
CA ASP A 952 33.79 26.64 0.37
C ASP A 952 33.01 26.04 -0.81
N SER A 953 33.56 26.12 -2.04
CA SER A 953 32.98 25.52 -3.24
C SER A 953 32.64 24.04 -3.06
N TYR A 954 33.49 23.25 -2.40
CA TYR A 954 33.27 21.82 -2.16
C TYR A 954 32.19 21.51 -1.10
N LYS A 955 31.76 22.54 -0.36
CA LYS A 955 30.70 22.46 0.65
C LYS A 955 29.40 23.04 0.12
N ASP A 956 29.44 24.29 -0.36
CA ASP A 956 28.28 25.05 -0.82
C ASP A 956 27.67 24.46 -2.10
N PHE A 957 28.50 23.84 -2.95
CA PHE A 957 28.07 23.14 -4.16
C PHE A 957 28.20 21.61 -4.05
N SER A 958 28.32 21.07 -2.83
CA SER A 958 28.55 19.63 -2.56
C SER A 958 27.55 18.72 -3.27
N VAL A 959 26.27 19.11 -3.34
CA VAL A 959 25.22 18.32 -4.02
C VAL A 959 25.52 18.03 -5.50
N LEU A 960 26.36 18.85 -6.15
CA LEU A 960 26.86 18.63 -7.50
C LEU A 960 28.30 18.06 -7.51
N PHE A 961 29.20 18.60 -6.67
CA PHE A 961 30.60 18.16 -6.64
C PHE A 961 30.76 16.71 -6.18
N ASP A 962 30.04 16.28 -5.14
CA ASP A 962 30.16 14.94 -4.57
C ASP A 962 29.90 13.80 -5.55
N PRO A 963 28.75 13.76 -6.27
CA PRO A 963 28.51 12.67 -7.21
C PRO A 963 29.54 12.64 -8.35
N ILE A 964 30.02 13.81 -8.79
CA ILE A 964 31.08 13.92 -9.81
C ILE A 964 32.41 13.38 -9.28
N ILE A 965 32.81 13.77 -8.06
CA ILE A 965 34.04 13.30 -7.42
C ILE A 965 33.99 11.78 -7.20
N GLN A 966 32.85 11.27 -6.73
CA GLN A 966 32.64 9.85 -6.47
C GLN A 966 32.74 9.03 -7.76
N GLU A 967 32.08 9.45 -8.84
CA GLU A 967 32.17 8.76 -10.13
C GLU A 967 33.58 8.83 -10.71
N TYR A 968 34.23 10.00 -10.69
CA TYR A 968 35.54 10.17 -11.28
C TYR A 968 36.63 9.37 -10.55
N HIS A 969 36.68 9.46 -9.22
CA HIS A 969 37.68 8.75 -8.41
C HIS A 969 37.29 7.31 -8.09
N ASN A 970 36.05 6.90 -8.42
CA ASN A 970 35.48 5.58 -8.13
C ASN A 970 35.54 5.24 -6.63
N ILE A 971 35.02 6.15 -5.80
CA ILE A 971 35.04 6.06 -4.32
C ILE A 971 33.61 6.06 -3.76
N LYS A 972 33.45 5.55 -2.53
CA LYS A 972 32.17 5.55 -1.83
C LYS A 972 31.93 6.88 -1.09
N PRO A 973 30.67 7.29 -0.84
CA PRO A 973 30.35 8.56 -0.15
C PRO A 973 31.01 8.76 1.22
N ASP A 974 31.28 7.67 1.94
CA ASP A 974 31.88 7.63 3.28
C ASP A 974 33.41 7.46 3.27
N THR A 975 34.04 7.55 2.09
CA THR A 975 35.49 7.42 1.96
C THR A 975 36.19 8.60 2.63
N VAL A 976 37.05 8.31 3.62
CA VAL A 976 37.95 9.29 4.24
C VAL A 976 39.34 9.16 3.62
N HIS A 977 39.95 10.29 3.28
CA HIS A 977 41.28 10.32 2.69
C HIS A 977 42.37 10.20 3.77
N LYS A 978 43.48 9.55 3.43
CA LYS A 978 44.66 9.41 4.31
C LYS A 978 45.91 9.78 3.53
N SER A 979 46.76 10.62 4.12
CA SER A 979 48.08 10.98 3.59
C SER A 979 49.18 10.13 4.25
N ASP A 980 50.17 9.71 3.47
CA ASP A 980 51.37 9.01 3.96
C ASP A 980 52.57 9.24 3.03
N LEU A 981 53.42 10.19 3.42
CA LEU A 981 54.65 10.56 2.71
C LEU A 981 55.90 9.79 3.20
N ASN A 982 55.76 8.76 4.04
CA ASN A 982 56.91 8.06 4.60
C ASN A 982 57.54 7.07 3.60
N ALA A 983 58.53 7.54 2.86
CA ALA A 983 59.23 6.75 1.84
C ALA A 983 60.01 5.53 2.39
N ASN A 984 60.31 5.50 3.70
CA ASN A 984 60.95 4.32 4.31
C ASN A 984 60.05 3.07 4.29
N ASN A 985 58.74 3.28 4.23
CA ASN A 985 57.76 2.20 4.17
C ASN A 985 57.57 1.62 2.76
N LEU A 986 58.21 2.20 1.74
CA LEU A 986 58.14 1.70 0.37
C LEU A 986 58.89 0.37 0.26
N LYS A 987 58.18 -0.67 -0.21
CA LYS A 987 58.73 -2.02 -0.38
C LYS A 987 59.22 -2.22 -1.80
N GLY A 988 60.54 -2.39 -1.93
CA GLY A 988 61.20 -2.59 -3.22
C GLY A 988 61.33 -1.30 -4.03
N ASN A 989 61.78 -1.46 -5.28
CA ASN A 989 61.94 -0.38 -6.24
C ASN A 989 61.59 -0.91 -7.64
N VAL A 990 61.52 -0.04 -8.64
CA VAL A 990 61.47 -0.49 -10.03
C VAL A 990 62.78 -1.18 -10.35
N ASN A 991 62.73 -2.39 -10.91
CA ASN A 991 63.93 -3.16 -11.22
C ASN A 991 64.74 -2.43 -12.31
N THR A 992 65.97 -2.06 -11.97
CA THR A 992 66.89 -1.30 -12.82
C THR A 992 67.49 -2.12 -13.97
N GLU A 993 67.28 -3.44 -14.01
CA GLU A 993 67.60 -4.27 -15.17
C GLU A 993 66.66 -4.02 -16.36
N PHE A 994 65.51 -3.39 -16.13
CA PHE A 994 64.59 -2.98 -17.20
C PHE A 994 64.99 -1.61 -17.78
N PRO A 995 64.66 -1.34 -19.06
CA PRO A 995 65.02 -0.09 -19.73
C PRO A 995 64.13 1.08 -19.27
N VAL A 996 64.39 1.54 -18.04
CA VAL A 996 63.71 2.68 -17.41
C VAL A 996 64.47 3.97 -17.73
N ASN A 997 63.78 4.93 -18.35
CA ASN A 997 64.40 6.17 -18.80
C ASN A 997 64.46 7.20 -17.66
N SER A 998 63.36 7.39 -16.94
CA SER A 998 63.25 8.38 -15.86
C SER A 998 62.06 8.11 -14.94
N VAL A 999 62.16 8.56 -13.70
CA VAL A 999 61.05 8.62 -12.74
C VAL A 999 60.70 10.09 -12.48
N ARG A 1000 59.41 10.39 -12.39
CA ARG A 1000 58.90 11.72 -12.01
C ARG A 1000 57.72 11.57 -11.07
N VAL A 1001 57.77 12.20 -9.90
CA VAL A 1001 56.65 12.26 -8.97
C VAL A 1001 56.31 13.72 -8.71
N ARG A 1002 55.05 14.09 -8.94
CA ARG A 1002 54.53 15.43 -8.64
C ARG A 1002 53.38 15.38 -7.65
N VAL A 1003 53.24 16.42 -6.84
CA VAL A 1003 52.04 16.69 -6.04
C VAL A 1003 51.60 18.15 -6.21
N GLY A 1004 50.30 18.41 -6.29
CA GLY A 1004 49.76 19.76 -6.13
C GLY A 1004 49.61 20.11 -4.65
N ARG A 1005 49.75 21.38 -4.27
CA ARG A 1005 49.32 21.92 -2.96
C ARG A 1005 48.74 23.33 -3.11
N SER A 1006 47.75 23.63 -2.28
CA SER A 1006 47.13 24.96 -2.17
C SER A 1006 47.29 25.48 -0.74
N LEU A 1007 47.40 26.80 -0.58
CA LEU A 1007 47.50 27.44 0.74
C LEU A 1007 46.12 27.71 1.33
N ALA A 1008 45.93 27.39 2.61
CA ALA A 1008 44.68 27.68 3.31
C ALA A 1008 44.44 29.19 3.47
N GLY A 1009 43.19 29.61 3.32
CA GLY A 1009 42.76 31.00 3.52
C GLY A 1009 43.02 31.95 2.36
N PHE A 1010 43.28 31.42 1.16
CA PHE A 1010 43.28 32.15 -0.11
C PHE A 1010 42.26 31.50 -1.06
N GLY A 1011 41.74 32.25 -2.04
CA GLY A 1011 41.05 31.65 -3.17
C GLY A 1011 41.95 30.65 -3.91
N LEU A 1012 41.39 29.57 -4.45
CA LEU A 1012 42.11 28.63 -5.31
C LEU A 1012 42.35 29.27 -6.69
N SER A 1013 43.22 28.68 -7.51
CA SER A 1013 43.65 29.24 -8.81
C SER A 1013 42.51 29.75 -9.70
N ALA A 1014 41.35 29.09 -9.71
CA ALA A 1014 40.18 29.50 -10.48
C ALA A 1014 39.60 30.86 -10.05
N ALA A 1015 39.62 31.19 -8.75
CA ALA A 1015 39.01 32.40 -8.20
C ALA A 1015 39.98 33.40 -7.55
N ILE A 1016 41.25 33.02 -7.33
CA ILE A 1016 42.25 33.85 -6.67
C ILE A 1016 42.35 35.25 -7.32
N THR A 1017 42.39 36.29 -6.50
CA THR A 1017 42.58 37.67 -6.97
C THR A 1017 44.04 37.90 -7.39
N LYS A 1018 44.30 38.98 -8.14
CA LYS A 1018 45.68 39.33 -8.54
C LYS A 1018 46.55 39.57 -7.30
N GLU A 1019 46.00 40.26 -6.31
CA GLU A 1019 46.66 40.62 -5.06
C GLU A 1019 46.98 39.38 -4.22
N GLU A 1020 46.01 38.49 -4.01
CA GLU A 1020 46.24 37.21 -3.32
C GLU A 1020 47.29 36.37 -4.05
N ARG A 1021 47.26 36.32 -5.38
CA ARG A 1021 48.22 35.55 -6.16
C ARG A 1021 49.66 36.05 -5.97
N LEU A 1022 49.86 37.36 -5.96
CA LEU A 1022 51.15 37.98 -5.67
C LEU A 1022 51.59 37.71 -4.22
N GLN A 1023 50.66 37.71 -3.25
CA GLN A 1023 50.96 37.33 -1.87
C GLN A 1023 51.38 35.86 -1.75
N VAL A 1024 50.68 34.94 -2.42
CA VAL A 1024 51.07 33.52 -2.50
C VAL A 1024 52.46 33.38 -3.12
N GLU A 1025 52.75 34.09 -4.21
CA GLU A 1025 54.08 34.09 -4.83
C GLU A 1025 55.17 34.56 -3.86
N ASP A 1026 54.95 35.66 -3.13
CA ASP A 1026 55.90 36.21 -2.15
C ASP A 1026 56.17 35.24 -0.98
N ILE A 1027 55.11 34.63 -0.42
CA ILE A 1027 55.22 33.61 0.63
C ILE A 1027 56.07 32.44 0.14
N LEU A 1028 55.79 31.95 -1.08
CA LEU A 1028 56.50 30.80 -1.64
C LEU A 1028 57.94 31.15 -2.01
N LYS A 1029 58.21 32.33 -2.57
CA LYS A 1029 59.58 32.81 -2.82
C LYS A 1029 60.42 32.78 -1.54
N LYS A 1030 59.88 33.33 -0.45
CA LYS A 1030 60.56 33.37 0.86
C LYS A 1030 60.75 31.96 1.43
N ALA A 1031 59.71 31.13 1.43
CA ALA A 1031 59.78 29.76 1.92
C ALA A 1031 60.81 28.92 1.13
N LEU A 1032 60.78 28.98 -0.20
CA LEU A 1032 61.66 28.21 -1.08
C LEU A 1032 63.13 28.66 -0.99
N SER A 1033 63.39 29.92 -0.63
CA SER A 1033 64.75 30.42 -0.39
C SER A 1033 65.44 29.80 0.83
N LYS A 1034 64.67 29.21 1.75
CA LYS A 1034 65.17 28.52 2.96
C LYS A 1034 65.56 27.06 2.72
N LEU A 1035 65.23 26.49 1.55
CA LEU A 1035 65.61 25.13 1.22
C LEU A 1035 67.14 25.05 1.07
N SER A 1036 67.73 23.97 1.60
CA SER A 1036 69.17 23.76 1.65
C SER A 1036 69.54 22.32 1.26
N GLY A 1037 70.83 22.02 1.16
CA GLY A 1037 71.31 20.70 0.73
C GLY A 1037 70.94 20.39 -0.72
N ASP A 1038 70.51 19.16 -0.99
CA ASP A 1038 70.08 18.71 -2.33
C ASP A 1038 68.77 19.34 -2.80
N LEU A 1039 68.05 20.05 -1.93
CA LEU A 1039 66.85 20.83 -2.25
C LEU A 1039 67.14 22.30 -2.56
N GLY A 1040 68.35 22.79 -2.24
CA GLY A 1040 68.73 24.20 -2.42
C GLY A 1040 68.82 24.60 -3.89
N GLY A 1041 68.39 25.82 -4.20
CA GLY A 1041 68.11 26.26 -5.56
C GLY A 1041 67.76 27.73 -5.69
N SER A 1042 67.23 28.08 -6.86
CA SER A 1042 66.84 29.46 -7.21
C SER A 1042 65.41 29.54 -7.73
N TYR A 1043 64.74 30.65 -7.43
CA TYR A 1043 63.43 30.98 -7.94
C TYR A 1043 63.55 31.90 -9.17
N LEU A 1044 62.86 31.55 -10.24
CA LEU A 1044 62.77 32.34 -11.48
C LEU A 1044 61.30 32.75 -11.67
N SER A 1045 61.02 34.06 -11.59
CA SER A 1045 59.70 34.58 -11.93
C SER A 1045 59.51 34.54 -13.44
N LEU A 1046 58.29 34.25 -13.90
CA LEU A 1046 57.94 34.37 -15.32
C LEU A 1046 57.87 35.85 -15.75
N VAL A 1047 57.63 36.77 -14.81
CA VAL A 1047 57.66 38.20 -15.07
C VAL A 1047 59.09 38.61 -15.43
N GLY A 1048 59.31 39.01 -16.68
CA GLY A 1048 60.64 39.39 -17.18
C GLY A 1048 61.56 38.22 -17.52
N MET A 1049 61.07 36.97 -17.55
CA MET A 1049 61.84 35.82 -18.03
C MET A 1049 62.12 35.95 -19.53
N ASP A 1050 63.36 35.64 -19.93
CA ASP A 1050 63.73 35.61 -21.35
C ASP A 1050 62.93 34.52 -22.11
N PRO A 1051 62.29 34.85 -23.25
CA PRO A 1051 61.47 33.88 -23.98
C PRO A 1051 62.21 32.63 -24.46
N SER A 1052 63.52 32.73 -24.78
CA SER A 1052 64.31 31.58 -25.20
C SER A 1052 64.61 30.64 -24.02
N MET A 1053 64.90 31.22 -22.85
CA MET A 1053 65.02 30.46 -21.60
C MET A 1053 63.70 29.77 -21.26
N GLN A 1054 62.57 30.49 -21.37
CA GLN A 1054 61.25 29.93 -21.11
C GLN A 1054 60.95 28.74 -22.03
N GLN A 1055 61.19 28.88 -23.34
CA GLN A 1055 61.00 27.79 -24.30
C GLN A 1055 61.92 26.59 -24.02
N GLN A 1056 63.18 26.85 -23.63
CA GLN A 1056 64.12 25.80 -23.29
C GLN A 1056 63.67 25.04 -22.03
N LEU A 1057 63.21 25.74 -20.99
CA LEU A 1057 62.67 25.11 -19.78
C LEU A 1057 61.42 24.26 -20.05
N VAL A 1058 60.55 24.70 -20.97
CA VAL A 1058 59.40 23.89 -21.42
C VAL A 1058 59.87 22.64 -22.17
N LYS A 1059 60.85 22.78 -23.07
CA LYS A 1059 61.43 21.67 -23.85
C LYS A 1059 62.14 20.65 -22.97
N ASP A 1060 62.78 21.10 -21.90
CA ASP A 1060 63.43 20.26 -20.90
C ASP A 1060 62.43 19.61 -19.92
N HIS A 1061 61.13 19.86 -20.08
CA HIS A 1061 60.05 19.42 -19.21
C HIS A 1061 60.13 19.96 -17.77
N PHE A 1062 60.87 21.06 -17.57
CA PHE A 1062 61.00 21.73 -16.29
C PHE A 1062 59.93 22.79 -16.07
N LEU A 1063 59.42 23.45 -17.12
CA LEU A 1063 58.37 24.46 -17.01
C LEU A 1063 57.08 23.99 -17.69
N PHE A 1064 55.94 24.41 -17.14
CA PHE A 1064 54.62 24.19 -17.72
C PHE A 1064 54.42 24.96 -19.03
N ALA A 1065 53.58 24.40 -19.92
CA ALA A 1065 53.21 25.06 -21.17
C ALA A 1065 52.19 26.17 -20.92
N THR A 1066 52.20 27.21 -21.77
CA THR A 1066 51.28 28.35 -21.67
C THR A 1066 50.11 28.21 -22.64
N GLY A 1067 48.92 28.72 -22.26
CA GLY A 1067 47.83 28.95 -23.20
C GLY A 1067 46.73 27.88 -23.26
N ASP A 1068 46.62 27.02 -22.25
CA ASP A 1068 45.50 26.08 -22.12
C ASP A 1068 44.16 26.82 -22.07
N GLU A 1069 43.29 26.53 -23.05
CA GLU A 1069 42.00 27.18 -23.21
C GLU A 1069 41.01 26.79 -22.11
N THR A 1070 41.15 25.60 -21.53
CA THR A 1070 40.39 25.16 -20.34
C THR A 1070 40.76 26.03 -19.15
N PHE A 1071 42.06 26.30 -18.94
CA PHE A 1071 42.51 27.13 -17.82
C PHE A 1071 42.09 28.59 -17.96
N LYS A 1072 41.97 29.12 -19.19
CA LYS A 1072 41.38 30.45 -19.41
C LYS A 1072 39.91 30.49 -19.01
N VAL A 1073 39.14 29.49 -19.41
CA VAL A 1073 37.69 29.41 -19.13
C VAL A 1073 37.41 29.17 -17.66
N ALA A 1074 38.21 28.33 -17.01
CA ALA A 1074 38.15 28.08 -15.56
C ALA A 1074 38.65 29.27 -14.71
N GLY A 1075 39.19 30.32 -15.33
CA GLY A 1075 39.68 31.52 -14.63
C GLY A 1075 41.09 31.40 -14.03
N MET A 1076 41.80 30.31 -14.30
CA MET A 1076 43.13 29.99 -13.75
C MET A 1076 44.26 30.75 -14.47
N ALA A 1077 44.05 31.10 -15.74
CA ALA A 1077 45.01 31.85 -16.55
C ALA A 1077 44.88 33.39 -16.44
N ARG A 1078 44.11 33.92 -15.46
CA ARG A 1078 43.92 35.37 -15.28
C ARG A 1078 45.23 36.08 -14.90
N ASP A 1079 45.37 37.33 -15.34
CA ASP A 1079 46.51 38.22 -15.06
C ASP A 1079 47.88 37.64 -15.45
N TRP A 1080 47.94 36.82 -16.49
CA TRP A 1080 49.19 36.15 -16.89
C TRP A 1080 50.28 37.14 -17.34
N PRO A 1081 51.57 36.98 -16.96
CA PRO A 1081 52.15 35.93 -16.11
C PRO A 1081 52.32 36.32 -14.63
N GLU A 1082 51.59 37.31 -14.14
CA GLU A 1082 51.80 37.90 -12.80
C GLU A 1082 51.69 36.85 -11.68
N GLY A 1083 52.64 36.86 -10.76
CA GLY A 1083 52.65 35.93 -9.62
C GLY A 1083 53.06 34.50 -9.96
N ARG A 1084 53.51 34.21 -11.19
CA ARG A 1084 53.92 32.86 -11.62
C ARG A 1084 55.42 32.73 -11.70
N GLY A 1085 55.92 31.54 -11.37
CA GLY A 1085 57.34 31.25 -11.43
C GLY A 1085 57.65 29.76 -11.30
N ILE A 1086 58.95 29.49 -11.31
CA ILE A 1086 59.52 28.17 -11.13
C ILE A 1086 60.69 28.24 -10.16
N TYR A 1087 60.74 27.31 -9.21
CA TYR A 1087 61.93 27.04 -8.41
C TYR A 1087 62.64 25.81 -8.96
N LEU A 1088 63.96 25.89 -9.09
CA LEU A 1088 64.82 24.80 -9.52
C LEU A 1088 65.95 24.62 -8.52
N ASN A 1089 66.09 23.40 -7.98
CA ASN A 1089 67.30 23.05 -7.24
C ASN A 1089 68.52 23.00 -8.17
N ASN A 1090 69.71 23.07 -7.58
CA ASN A 1090 70.98 23.13 -8.33
C ASN A 1090 71.17 21.94 -9.29
N ASP A 1091 70.67 20.76 -8.89
CA ASP A 1091 70.80 19.52 -9.67
C ASP A 1091 69.67 19.30 -10.69
N LYS A 1092 68.67 20.19 -10.73
CA LYS A 1092 67.45 20.07 -11.57
C LYS A 1092 66.67 18.75 -11.36
N THR A 1093 66.69 18.25 -10.13
CA THR A 1093 66.00 17.02 -9.68
C THR A 1093 64.84 17.29 -8.73
N PHE A 1094 64.66 18.54 -8.30
CA PHE A 1094 63.55 19.03 -7.48
C PHE A 1094 63.08 20.39 -8.01
N ILE A 1095 61.79 20.50 -8.31
CA ILE A 1095 61.18 21.62 -9.03
C ILE A 1095 59.89 22.02 -8.33
N VAL A 1096 59.61 23.31 -8.21
CA VAL A 1096 58.31 23.81 -7.73
C VAL A 1096 57.75 24.81 -8.73
N TRP A 1097 56.61 24.50 -9.33
CA TRP A 1097 55.84 25.48 -10.11
C TRP A 1097 54.98 26.29 -9.15
N VAL A 1098 54.89 27.60 -9.38
CA VAL A 1098 54.11 28.52 -8.54
C VAL A 1098 52.99 29.16 -9.35
N ASN A 1099 51.76 29.08 -8.81
CA ASN A 1099 50.52 29.68 -9.33
C ASN A 1099 50.13 29.26 -10.76
N GLU A 1100 50.27 27.98 -11.06
CA GLU A 1100 49.90 27.38 -12.34
C GLU A 1100 48.46 26.84 -12.29
N GLU A 1101 48.27 25.52 -12.24
CA GLU A 1101 46.98 24.88 -11.99
C GLU A 1101 46.60 24.98 -10.50
N ASP A 1102 47.58 24.82 -9.62
CA ASP A 1102 47.47 25.00 -8.16
C ASP A 1102 48.46 26.06 -7.68
N HIS A 1103 48.38 26.48 -6.41
CA HIS A 1103 49.33 27.46 -5.86
C HIS A 1103 50.76 26.95 -5.95
N MET A 1104 50.96 25.64 -5.78
CA MET A 1104 52.22 25.01 -6.12
C MET A 1104 52.07 23.60 -6.66
N CYS A 1105 52.93 23.25 -7.63
CA CYS A 1105 53.17 21.86 -8.04
C CYS A 1105 54.60 21.48 -7.69
N ILE A 1106 54.77 20.60 -6.70
CA ILE A 1106 56.06 20.15 -6.19
C ILE A 1106 56.43 18.87 -6.91
N ILE A 1107 57.60 18.86 -7.55
CA ILE A 1107 58.03 17.78 -8.45
C ILE A 1107 59.41 17.31 -8.02
N SER A 1108 59.58 16.00 -7.93
CA SER A 1108 60.87 15.33 -7.81
C SER A 1108 61.04 14.41 -9.00
N MET A 1109 62.21 14.46 -9.66
CA MET A 1109 62.49 13.63 -10.83
C MET A 1109 63.97 13.33 -10.99
N GLU A 1110 64.29 12.23 -11.66
CA GLU A 1110 65.65 11.88 -12.06
C GLU A 1110 65.66 10.83 -13.18
N LYS A 1111 66.82 10.66 -13.83
CA LYS A 1111 67.05 9.59 -14.80
C LYS A 1111 67.22 8.23 -14.11
N GLY A 1112 66.86 7.16 -14.80
CA GLY A 1112 66.88 5.79 -14.26
C GLY A 1112 65.60 5.45 -13.49
N GLY A 1113 65.65 4.36 -12.70
CA GLY A 1113 64.47 3.73 -12.07
C GLY A 1113 64.41 3.82 -10.55
N ASP A 1114 65.18 4.68 -9.89
CA ASP A 1114 65.19 4.77 -8.41
C ASP A 1114 64.01 5.60 -7.87
N VAL A 1115 62.83 4.99 -7.88
CA VAL A 1115 61.59 5.59 -7.39
C VAL A 1115 61.68 5.94 -5.91
N LYS A 1116 62.37 5.12 -5.11
CA LYS A 1116 62.51 5.34 -3.67
C LYS A 1116 63.24 6.65 -3.39
N ARG A 1117 64.40 6.89 -4.03
CA ARG A 1117 65.15 8.13 -3.86
C ARG A 1117 64.38 9.37 -4.33
N VAL A 1118 63.65 9.26 -5.45
CA VAL A 1118 62.77 10.34 -5.94
C VAL A 1118 61.68 10.66 -4.92
N PHE A 1119 61.04 9.63 -4.35
CA PHE A 1119 59.99 9.81 -3.36
C PHE A 1119 60.52 10.36 -2.04
N GLU A 1120 61.67 9.87 -1.54
CA GLU A 1120 62.34 10.41 -0.35
C GLU A 1120 62.67 11.90 -0.50
N ARG A 1121 63.20 12.30 -1.66
CA ARG A 1121 63.48 13.71 -1.97
C ARG A 1121 62.20 14.54 -2.03
N LEU A 1122 61.14 14.01 -2.63
CA LEU A 1122 59.84 14.68 -2.68
C LEU A 1122 59.26 14.89 -1.28
N SER A 1123 59.21 13.84 -0.46
CA SER A 1123 58.66 13.88 0.90
C SER A 1123 59.41 14.87 1.79
N ARG A 1124 60.75 14.84 1.77
CA ARG A 1124 61.58 15.84 2.48
C ARG A 1124 61.30 17.26 1.98
N GLY A 1125 61.19 17.43 0.67
CA GLY A 1125 60.88 18.72 0.05
C GLY A 1125 59.53 19.27 0.50
N ILE A 1126 58.47 18.44 0.48
CA ILE A 1126 57.13 18.84 0.93
C ILE A 1126 57.16 19.27 2.40
N MET A 1127 57.76 18.46 3.29
CA MET A 1127 57.84 18.76 4.72
C MET A 1127 58.61 20.06 4.99
N ALA A 1128 59.73 20.27 4.30
CA ALA A 1128 60.54 21.48 4.44
C ALA A 1128 59.80 22.72 3.92
N ILE A 1129 59.08 22.61 2.80
CA ILE A 1129 58.27 23.68 2.25
C ILE A 1129 57.12 24.04 3.19
N GLU A 1130 56.40 23.05 3.73
CA GLU A 1130 55.29 23.26 4.66
C GLU A 1130 55.76 23.95 5.96
N GLU A 1131 56.85 23.48 6.55
CA GLU A 1131 57.47 24.11 7.73
C GLU A 1131 57.90 25.55 7.43
N ALA A 1132 58.51 25.79 6.28
CA ALA A 1132 58.96 27.12 5.88
C ALA A 1132 57.78 28.09 5.65
N ILE A 1133 56.69 27.64 5.01
CA ILE A 1133 55.46 28.43 4.81
C ILE A 1133 54.81 28.77 6.16
N LYS A 1134 54.71 27.78 7.06
CA LYS A 1134 54.18 28.00 8.40
C LYS A 1134 54.99 29.03 9.17
N GLY A 1135 56.32 28.98 9.05
CA GLY A 1135 57.22 29.98 9.64
C GLY A 1135 57.12 31.38 9.02
N GLU A 1136 56.89 31.49 7.71
CA GLU A 1136 56.82 32.79 7.00
C GLU A 1136 55.47 33.51 7.15
N SER A 1137 54.36 32.76 7.12
CA SER A 1137 53.03 33.37 7.05
C SER A 1137 52.01 32.78 8.03
N GLY A 1138 52.37 31.78 8.84
CA GLY A 1138 51.43 31.06 9.71
C GLY A 1138 50.35 30.28 8.95
N LYS A 1139 50.54 30.06 7.65
CA LYS A 1139 49.60 29.35 6.78
C LYS A 1139 50.00 27.87 6.68
N GLU A 1140 49.03 27.03 6.35
CA GLU A 1140 49.21 25.59 6.15
C GLU A 1140 48.66 25.19 4.78
N PHE A 1141 48.92 23.96 4.35
CA PHE A 1141 48.28 23.43 3.16
C PHE A 1141 46.77 23.22 3.40
N ALA A 1142 45.95 23.56 2.40
CA ALA A 1142 44.52 23.33 2.46
C ALA A 1142 44.22 21.81 2.41
N PHE A 1143 43.62 21.29 3.47
CA PHE A 1143 43.31 19.88 3.66
C PHE A 1143 41.92 19.69 4.26
N ASP A 1144 41.21 18.67 3.81
CA ASP A 1144 39.93 18.21 4.35
C ASP A 1144 39.94 16.67 4.50
N GLU A 1145 39.29 16.13 5.53
CA GLU A 1145 39.31 14.67 5.78
C GLU A 1145 38.62 13.87 4.66
N LYS A 1146 37.59 14.43 4.02
CA LYS A 1146 36.86 13.78 2.92
C LYS A 1146 37.56 13.99 1.59
N TYR A 1147 38.02 15.20 1.30
CA TYR A 1147 38.59 15.56 -0.01
C TYR A 1147 40.12 15.48 -0.09
N GLY A 1148 40.82 15.26 1.03
CA GLY A 1148 42.28 15.32 1.12
C GLY A 1148 42.83 16.72 0.88
N TYR A 1149 43.99 16.83 0.22
CA TYR A 1149 44.52 18.11 -0.21
C TYR A 1149 43.61 18.75 -1.27
N ILE A 1150 43.39 20.06 -1.13
CA ILE A 1150 42.36 20.78 -1.86
C ILE A 1150 42.94 21.48 -3.10
N HIS A 1151 42.22 21.32 -4.22
CA HIS A 1151 42.64 21.76 -5.54
C HIS A 1151 41.50 22.46 -6.28
N SER A 1152 41.81 23.34 -7.23
CA SER A 1152 40.79 23.91 -8.13
C SER A 1152 40.18 22.83 -9.02
N CYS A 1153 40.98 21.87 -9.51
CA CYS A 1153 40.47 20.75 -10.29
C CYS A 1153 40.09 19.57 -9.36
N PRO A 1154 38.83 19.09 -9.37
CA PRO A 1154 38.42 17.95 -8.55
C PRO A 1154 39.18 16.66 -8.86
N THR A 1155 39.79 16.55 -10.05
CA THR A 1155 40.61 15.39 -10.43
C THR A 1155 41.93 15.32 -9.65
N ASN A 1156 42.39 16.42 -9.06
CA ASN A 1156 43.63 16.48 -8.27
C ASN A 1156 43.37 16.26 -6.77
N LEU A 1157 42.12 16.16 -6.31
CA LEU A 1157 41.80 15.91 -4.89
C LEU A 1157 42.46 14.64 -4.33
N GLY A 1158 42.58 14.60 -3.00
CA GLY A 1158 43.24 13.53 -2.27
C GLY A 1158 44.72 13.85 -2.08
N THR A 1159 45.58 13.03 -2.65
CA THR A 1159 47.05 13.21 -2.55
C THR A 1159 47.58 14.36 -3.41
N GLY A 1160 46.83 14.81 -4.43
CA GLY A 1160 47.39 15.63 -5.51
C GLY A 1160 48.46 14.93 -6.34
N MET A 1161 48.70 13.63 -6.13
CA MET A 1161 49.89 12.95 -6.62
C MET A 1161 49.73 12.39 -8.04
N ARG A 1162 50.76 12.60 -8.84
CA ARG A 1162 51.04 11.78 -10.03
C ARG A 1162 52.49 11.30 -9.98
N ALA A 1163 52.67 10.02 -9.70
CA ALA A 1163 53.91 9.29 -9.84
C ALA A 1163 53.93 8.61 -11.21
N SER A 1164 54.97 8.86 -11.99
CA SER A 1164 55.18 8.30 -13.32
C SER A 1164 56.57 7.74 -13.54
N VAL A 1165 56.64 6.74 -14.41
CA VAL A 1165 57.88 6.16 -14.92
C VAL A 1165 57.83 6.14 -16.44
N HIS A 1166 58.84 6.75 -17.08
CA HIS A 1166 59.06 6.60 -18.51
C HIS A 1166 59.84 5.33 -18.77
N ILE A 1167 59.26 4.40 -19.51
CA ILE A 1167 59.82 3.06 -19.69
C ILE A 1167 59.60 2.52 -21.10
N ASN A 1168 60.59 1.78 -21.61
CA ASN A 1168 60.47 1.13 -22.91
C ASN A 1168 59.82 -0.25 -22.77
N LEU A 1169 58.69 -0.45 -23.46
CA LEU A 1169 57.92 -1.70 -23.49
C LEU A 1169 57.70 -2.17 -24.95
N PRO A 1170 58.75 -2.60 -25.65
CA PRO A 1170 58.66 -2.95 -27.08
C PRO A 1170 57.76 -4.16 -27.36
N GLY A 1171 57.59 -5.09 -26.42
CA GLY A 1171 56.67 -6.22 -26.58
C GLY A 1171 55.21 -5.77 -26.65
N TYR A 1172 54.79 -4.87 -25.77
CA TYR A 1172 53.46 -4.24 -25.80
C TYR A 1172 53.27 -3.29 -26.98
N ALA A 1173 54.33 -2.60 -27.41
CA ALA A 1173 54.28 -1.79 -28.63
C ALA A 1173 53.96 -2.66 -29.86
N ALA A 1174 54.50 -3.89 -29.92
CA ALA A 1174 54.21 -4.85 -30.98
C ALA A 1174 52.83 -5.53 -30.87
N ASP A 1175 52.36 -5.86 -29.66
CA ASP A 1175 51.06 -6.50 -29.43
C ASP A 1175 49.88 -5.50 -29.50
N GLY A 1176 50.17 -4.19 -29.41
CA GLY A 1176 49.25 -3.08 -29.61
C GLY A 1176 48.85 -2.35 -28.33
N ILE A 1177 48.58 -1.04 -28.44
CA ILE A 1177 48.27 -0.14 -27.31
C ILE A 1177 47.07 -0.62 -26.48
N ALA A 1178 46.07 -1.22 -27.13
CA ALA A 1178 44.90 -1.77 -26.45
C ALA A 1178 45.27 -2.89 -25.46
N ALA A 1179 46.30 -3.70 -25.77
CA ALA A 1179 46.80 -4.74 -24.88
C ALA A 1179 47.49 -4.12 -23.65
N LEU A 1180 48.30 -3.08 -23.86
CA LEU A 1180 48.93 -2.31 -22.77
C LEU A 1180 47.87 -1.66 -21.86
N GLN A 1181 46.90 -0.96 -22.44
CA GLN A 1181 45.81 -0.32 -21.70
C GLN A 1181 45.02 -1.32 -20.85
N LYS A 1182 44.66 -2.47 -21.45
CA LYS A 1182 43.97 -3.56 -20.74
C LYS A 1182 44.80 -4.06 -19.56
N ARG A 1183 46.11 -4.23 -19.74
CA ARG A 1183 46.97 -4.72 -18.67
C ARG A 1183 47.17 -3.68 -17.57
N CYS A 1184 47.47 -2.43 -17.91
CA CYS A 1184 47.60 -1.33 -16.97
C CYS A 1184 46.34 -1.19 -16.10
N LYS A 1185 45.15 -1.28 -16.72
CA LYS A 1185 43.87 -1.28 -15.99
C LYS A 1185 43.79 -2.38 -14.93
N SER A 1186 44.27 -3.60 -15.22
CA SER A 1186 44.29 -4.71 -14.24
C SER A 1186 45.30 -4.52 -13.10
N LEU A 1187 46.27 -3.62 -13.29
CA LEU A 1187 47.34 -3.32 -12.34
C LEU A 1187 47.12 -1.97 -11.62
N ASN A 1188 45.97 -1.32 -11.84
CA ASN A 1188 45.64 0.00 -11.28
C ASN A 1188 46.64 1.11 -11.62
N VAL A 1189 47.28 1.01 -12.79
CA VAL A 1189 48.11 2.05 -13.41
C VAL A 1189 47.53 2.43 -14.77
N GLU A 1190 48.02 3.51 -15.38
CA GLU A 1190 47.58 3.96 -16.69
C GLU A 1190 48.77 4.28 -17.60
N PRO A 1191 48.71 3.88 -18.89
CA PRO A 1191 49.71 4.27 -19.88
C PRO A 1191 49.31 5.60 -20.55
N ARG A 1192 50.31 6.46 -20.78
CA ARG A 1192 50.17 7.75 -21.46
C ARG A 1192 51.33 7.98 -22.43
N SER A 1193 51.16 9.01 -23.26
CA SER A 1193 52.24 9.54 -24.09
C SER A 1193 53.30 10.23 -23.22
N VAL A 1194 54.56 10.09 -23.60
CA VAL A 1194 55.70 10.79 -22.99
C VAL A 1194 55.64 12.31 -23.19
N HIS A 1195 54.77 12.79 -24.08
CA HIS A 1195 54.53 14.22 -24.34
C HIS A 1195 53.35 14.80 -23.54
N GLY A 1196 52.77 14.05 -22.58
CA GLY A 1196 51.68 14.52 -21.72
C GLY A 1196 50.29 14.02 -22.13
N GLU A 1197 49.24 14.56 -21.49
CA GLU A 1197 47.86 14.04 -21.58
C GLU A 1197 47.22 14.16 -22.98
N ALA A 1198 47.65 15.12 -23.80
CA ALA A 1198 47.17 15.30 -25.18
C ALA A 1198 48.04 14.62 -26.25
N GLY A 1199 49.16 13.99 -25.86
CA GLY A 1199 50.09 13.35 -26.78
C GLY A 1199 49.57 11.99 -27.29
N LYS A 1200 49.88 11.65 -28.55
CA LYS A 1200 49.64 10.29 -29.05
C LYS A 1200 50.64 9.31 -28.41
N MET A 1201 50.16 8.13 -28.04
CA MET A 1201 51.00 7.02 -27.60
C MET A 1201 51.56 6.33 -28.84
N GLU A 1202 52.80 6.63 -29.19
CA GLU A 1202 53.49 6.10 -30.36
C GLU A 1202 54.91 5.68 -29.97
N GLY A 1203 55.48 4.69 -30.66
CA GLY A 1203 56.80 4.16 -30.36
C GLY A 1203 56.81 3.16 -29.20
N VAL A 1204 57.99 2.96 -28.60
CA VAL A 1204 58.23 1.93 -27.57
C VAL A 1204 58.25 2.49 -26.15
N THR A 1205 58.29 3.81 -25.97
CA THR A 1205 58.39 4.46 -24.66
C THR A 1205 57.02 4.93 -24.19
N PHE A 1206 56.65 4.56 -22.97
CA PHE A 1206 55.37 4.92 -22.37
C PHE A 1206 55.57 5.60 -21.02
N ASP A 1207 54.71 6.57 -20.70
CA ASP A 1207 54.54 7.10 -19.34
C ASP A 1207 53.54 6.20 -18.61
N ILE A 1208 54.02 5.44 -17.62
CA ILE A 1208 53.17 4.63 -16.74
C ILE A 1208 52.97 5.35 -15.42
N SER A 1209 51.73 5.73 -15.10
CA SER A 1209 51.40 6.50 -13.90
C SER A 1209 50.28 5.90 -13.04
N ASN A 1210 50.16 6.35 -11.78
CA ASN A 1210 48.97 6.06 -10.97
C ASN A 1210 47.73 6.76 -11.54
N LYS A 1211 46.60 6.06 -11.53
CA LYS A 1211 45.29 6.62 -11.92
C LYS A 1211 44.56 7.28 -10.75
N HIS A 1212 44.59 6.64 -9.59
CA HIS A 1212 43.87 7.09 -8.39
C HIS A 1212 44.63 8.20 -7.67
N ARG A 1213 43.90 9.09 -6.98
CA ARG A 1213 44.46 10.19 -6.17
C ARG A 1213 43.74 10.40 -4.86
N LEU A 1214 42.40 10.24 -4.86
CA LEU A 1214 41.55 10.28 -3.67
C LEU A 1214 41.26 8.86 -3.16
N GLY A 1215 41.11 8.71 -1.83
CA GLY A 1215 40.92 7.41 -1.16
C GLY A 1215 42.17 6.53 -0.97
N TYR A 1216 43.34 6.95 -1.45
CA TYR A 1216 44.62 6.24 -1.30
C TYR A 1216 45.69 7.19 -0.78
N SER A 1217 46.65 6.70 0.00
CA SER A 1217 47.80 7.50 0.42
C SER A 1217 48.90 7.58 -0.65
N GLU A 1218 49.78 8.56 -0.55
CA GLU A 1218 50.92 8.76 -1.44
C GLU A 1218 51.79 7.49 -1.53
N LEU A 1219 52.12 6.89 -0.38
CA LEU A 1219 52.84 5.62 -0.29
C LEU A 1219 52.12 4.49 -1.06
N GLN A 1220 50.79 4.37 -0.91
CA GLN A 1220 50.02 3.32 -1.58
C GLN A 1220 50.04 3.50 -3.11
N LEU A 1221 49.93 4.74 -3.59
CA LEU A 1221 49.97 5.06 -5.01
C LEU A 1221 51.33 4.73 -5.63
N ILE A 1222 52.42 5.10 -4.94
CA ILE A 1222 53.78 4.78 -5.39
C ILE A 1222 54.03 3.28 -5.34
N GLN A 1223 53.63 2.58 -4.27
CA GLN A 1223 53.77 1.13 -4.19
C GLN A 1223 53.02 0.42 -5.32
N THR A 1224 51.81 0.89 -5.63
CA THR A 1224 50.99 0.35 -6.73
C THR A 1224 51.69 0.55 -8.07
N MET A 1225 52.24 1.75 -8.31
CA MET A 1225 52.99 2.05 -9.52
C MET A 1225 54.24 1.17 -9.64
N VAL A 1226 55.07 1.05 -8.59
CA VAL A 1226 56.27 0.20 -8.58
C VAL A 1226 55.93 -1.26 -8.90
N ASN A 1227 54.91 -1.81 -8.25
CA ASN A 1227 54.46 -3.18 -8.49
C ASN A 1227 53.92 -3.38 -9.92
N GLY A 1228 53.13 -2.42 -10.38
CA GLY A 1228 52.54 -2.41 -11.72
C GLY A 1228 53.60 -2.37 -12.81
N VAL A 1229 54.58 -1.45 -12.71
CA VAL A 1229 55.69 -1.33 -13.66
C VAL A 1229 56.53 -2.60 -13.69
N ASN A 1230 56.95 -3.12 -12.53
CA ASN A 1230 57.72 -4.37 -12.48
C ASN A 1230 56.98 -5.55 -13.14
N THR A 1231 55.67 -5.64 -12.93
CA THR A 1231 54.83 -6.67 -13.57
C THR A 1231 54.73 -6.47 -15.07
N LEU A 1232 54.55 -5.22 -15.54
CA LEU A 1232 54.50 -4.89 -16.96
C LEU A 1232 55.79 -5.27 -17.66
N CYS A 1233 56.95 -4.93 -17.09
CA CYS A 1233 58.25 -5.28 -17.65
C CYS A 1233 58.45 -6.79 -17.80
N ALA A 1234 58.12 -7.56 -16.76
CA ALA A 1234 58.25 -9.01 -16.79
C ALA A 1234 57.41 -9.64 -17.92
N MET A 1235 56.21 -9.10 -18.15
CA MET A 1235 55.32 -9.57 -19.22
C MET A 1235 55.73 -9.07 -20.60
N ASP A 1236 56.28 -7.86 -20.68
CA ASP A 1236 56.81 -7.32 -21.93
C ASP A 1236 57.93 -8.22 -22.47
N LEU A 1237 58.81 -8.74 -21.61
CA LEU A 1237 59.82 -9.73 -21.99
C LEU A 1237 59.21 -11.03 -22.56
N VAL A 1238 58.04 -11.46 -22.07
CA VAL A 1238 57.32 -12.62 -22.61
C VAL A 1238 56.75 -12.30 -23.99
N LEU A 1239 56.17 -11.10 -24.17
CA LEU A 1239 55.66 -10.63 -25.45
C LEU A 1239 56.78 -10.48 -26.48
N GLN A 1240 57.93 -9.91 -26.10
CA GLN A 1240 59.10 -9.83 -26.96
C GLN A 1240 59.53 -11.22 -27.47
N LYS A 1241 59.55 -12.25 -26.59
CA LYS A 1241 59.85 -13.64 -26.99
C LYS A 1241 58.79 -14.24 -27.91
N LYS A 1242 57.51 -13.85 -27.76
CA LYS A 1242 56.40 -14.26 -28.63
C LYS A 1242 56.54 -13.65 -30.02
N HIS A 1243 56.94 -12.38 -30.13
CA HIS A 1243 57.07 -11.66 -31.41
C HIS A 1243 58.42 -11.91 -32.11
N ASN A 1244 59.44 -12.41 -31.39
CA ASN A 1244 60.72 -12.85 -31.96
C ASN A 1244 60.73 -14.33 -32.40
N ARG A 1245 59.57 -15.02 -32.32
CA ARG A 1245 59.30 -16.35 -32.89
C ARG A 1245 58.35 -16.19 -34.06
#